data_AF-A0A4W3ICA3-F1
#
_entry.id   AF-A0A4W3ICA3-F1
#
_cell.length_a   1.000
_cell.length_b   1.000
_cell.length_c   1.000
_cell.angle_alpha   90.00
_cell.angle_beta   90.00
_cell.angle_gamma   90.00
#
_symmetry.space_group_name_H-M   'P 1'
#
loop_
_entity.id
_entity.type
_entity.pdbx_description
1 polymer ?
#
loop_
_entity_poly.entity_id
_entity_poly.type
_entity_poly.pdbx_seq_one_letter_code
_entity_poly.pdbx_strand_id
1 'polypeptide(L)'
;WGSQSVGQTVGQSDRQTPLLVCVALICFGSVCPYNIDLDHPVVFRGTNGTFFGYSVLQHFHDNTRWVLVGAPNAESTYSRSMRSPGAVFKCRIHSNPERRCTELDLGRGNQREKSCGKTCKEDRDNEWMGVSLSRQQGGSGSILACAHRWKNIHYQSEHILPHGACYIIPPNLYQNTKELLPCYQEYKKTYGEEHGSCQAGIAGHFVEDLVVMGAPGSYYWTGTVKVYNLKDKKYYNFKDSTAGSTRYRYLGFAVATGHFTHPSSLEIVGGAPRDADSGKVWAYSGVAGPVSPLGVTFAIFQSMGTMGSYFGSSLCAVDLNSDGYTDLLVGAPMFTKIRDEGQVTVFINRGNAVLEEKQLLLGDSLYNAHFGESIASLGDIDDDGFPDVAIGAPNENDYVGAVYIYHGDADGIVSTYSMRLSGKMISPLLRMFDGSQVFDSVASLADSRPVITVEITILLPESLNITAPQCHDGFQPVTCLNVSTCFRFHGKEVPGEIELIYNLTADTVKKERGLQSRVYISASEPVSQVTEKIELSSKKERCERYFVIVKREVKDVISPIVFEVTYSLGKHIIGGKDDKELPALKPILRWKKGHKLAQRNQTVFERNCLSDDCAADLGLHGKLLLSSSMEHKPFLALGAVKNISVNITIRNAGDDAYDTNVFFNFSQELFFIKMWQKEEKGTSCELLESDFLKCSVGFPFMRSQSKYEFSVIFDTSHLIGDQESLDFIVSTQSGNVERNESLHDNTLYLTMPLKHEVDTAITGSISPTSFIYGSTVDVSKFIQMEDCLFQPLNFTFQVINMGPSSVPELLVQIMIPSKLSASGADMFLIQETVIGHEGGNCTFHRNPQPCFIPQDRENIFHTIFAFFTKSGRKIVDCDRSGRPCQIIKCKLNSIAKEETRNIDVRLLLNTEILKKDSASVIQFVTRAKGTVSSDRRTVEVAGGLPEDSTVVFEALHNLEPRGYVVGWIIAISLFVGILIFLLLAVLLWKLGFFRRKYKEIIEAEKNRKDSEESWNWVQKDQ
;
A
#
# COMPACT_ATOMS: atom_id res chain seq x y z
N TRP A 1 26.37 -31.41 -31.98
CA TRP A 1 27.25 -32.59 -31.85
C TRP A 1 28.38 -32.18 -30.91
N GLY A 2 28.67 -32.95 -29.85
CA GLY A 2 29.57 -32.51 -28.75
C GLY A 2 28.90 -31.49 -27.82
N SER A 3 29.08 -31.48 -26.49
CA SER A 3 30.23 -31.86 -25.63
C SER A 3 31.43 -30.91 -25.81
N GLN A 4 32.08 -30.37 -24.77
CA GLN A 4 32.19 -30.87 -23.38
C GLN A 4 32.32 -29.74 -22.33
N SER A 5 32.18 -30.11 -21.05
CA SER A 5 32.29 -29.24 -19.86
C SER A 5 33.72 -28.97 -19.40
N VAL A 6 33.95 -27.81 -18.75
CA VAL A 6 35.09 -27.54 -17.85
C VAL A 6 34.56 -26.89 -16.57
N GLY A 7 35.13 -27.24 -15.40
CA GLY A 7 34.79 -26.64 -14.11
C GLY A 7 35.89 -26.81 -13.07
N GLN A 8 36.11 -25.76 -12.27
CA GLN A 8 37.06 -25.61 -11.15
C GLN A 8 36.79 -24.23 -10.50
N THR A 9 36.91 -23.95 -9.19
CA THR A 9 37.21 -24.82 -8.03
C THR A 9 36.59 -24.27 -6.72
N VAL A 10 36.37 -25.20 -5.79
CA VAL A 10 36.07 -25.11 -4.34
C VAL A 10 36.50 -23.84 -3.57
N GLY A 11 35.65 -23.42 -2.61
CA GLY A 11 36.04 -22.62 -1.44
C GLY A 11 34.95 -22.57 -0.35
N GLN A 12 35.08 -23.37 0.72
CA GLN A 12 34.16 -23.36 1.88
C GLN A 12 34.68 -22.50 3.03
N SER A 13 33.75 -21.85 3.77
CA SER A 13 33.91 -21.52 5.19
C SER A 13 32.52 -21.27 5.81
N ASP A 14 32.28 -21.79 7.02
CA ASP A 14 30.96 -21.79 7.66
C ASP A 14 30.63 -20.50 8.42
N ARG A 15 29.35 -20.10 8.37
CA ARG A 15 28.64 -19.60 9.57
C ARG A 15 27.13 -19.71 9.44
N GLN A 16 26.52 -20.43 10.37
CA GLN A 16 25.07 -20.64 10.43
C GLN A 16 24.36 -19.42 11.04
N THR A 17 23.30 -18.94 10.38
CA THR A 17 22.15 -18.27 11.01
C THR A 17 20.87 -18.76 10.32
N PRO A 18 19.79 -19.08 11.05
CA PRO A 18 18.59 -19.66 10.45
C PRO A 18 17.67 -18.57 9.90
N LEU A 19 17.61 -18.42 8.57
CA LEU A 19 16.58 -17.60 7.94
C LEU A 19 15.26 -18.39 7.91
N LEU A 20 14.24 -17.90 8.62
CA LEU A 20 12.94 -18.55 8.70
C LEU A 20 12.17 -18.33 7.38
N VAL A 21 12.30 -19.26 6.43
CA VAL A 21 11.59 -19.19 5.14
C VAL A 21 10.10 -19.42 5.36
N CYS A 22 9.35 -18.33 5.49
CA CYS A 22 7.89 -18.35 5.46
C CYS A 22 7.45 -18.74 4.04
N VAL A 23 7.10 -20.02 3.86
CA VAL A 23 6.48 -20.50 2.62
C VAL A 23 5.07 -19.92 2.55
N ALA A 24 4.95 -18.77 1.89
CA ALA A 24 3.68 -18.22 1.47
C ALA A 24 3.06 -19.18 0.44
N LEU A 25 2.18 -20.07 0.92
CA LEU A 25 1.33 -20.89 0.07
C LEU A 25 0.35 -19.98 -0.68
N ILE A 26 0.80 -19.49 -1.83
CA ILE A 26 -0.07 -18.88 -2.84
C ILE A 26 -0.94 -20.01 -3.38
N CYS A 27 -2.09 -20.21 -2.74
CA CYS A 27 -3.14 -21.07 -3.25
C CYS A 27 -3.69 -20.45 -4.54
N PHE A 28 -3.09 -20.81 -5.67
CA PHE A 28 -3.76 -20.73 -6.96
C PHE A 28 -5.11 -21.44 -6.80
N GLY A 29 -6.18 -20.73 -7.11
CA GLY A 29 -7.56 -21.18 -6.91
C GLY A 29 -7.93 -22.27 -7.90
N SER A 30 -7.44 -23.49 -7.70
CA SER A 30 -7.88 -24.68 -8.43
C SER A 30 -9.38 -24.87 -8.22
N VAL A 31 -10.18 -24.44 -9.19
CA VAL A 31 -11.64 -24.56 -9.16
C VAL A 31 -12.03 -26.02 -9.35
N CYS A 32 -12.08 -26.75 -8.23
CA CYS A 32 -12.43 -28.16 -8.21
C CYS A 32 -13.87 -28.38 -8.71
N PRO A 33 -14.13 -29.49 -9.42
CA PRO A 33 -15.47 -29.89 -9.79
C PRO A 33 -16.33 -30.13 -8.55
N TYR A 34 -17.58 -29.65 -8.57
CA TYR A 34 -18.45 -29.63 -7.40
C TYR A 34 -19.70 -30.53 -7.58
N ASN A 35 -20.53 -30.28 -8.59
CA ASN A 35 -21.75 -31.06 -8.88
C ASN A 35 -21.55 -32.22 -9.87
N ILE A 36 -20.32 -32.70 -10.09
CA ILE A 36 -20.04 -33.91 -10.88
C ILE A 36 -19.38 -34.95 -9.97
N ASP A 37 -19.84 -36.21 -10.00
CA ASP A 37 -19.22 -37.28 -9.19
C ASP A 37 -17.95 -37.83 -9.86
N LEU A 38 -16.82 -37.63 -9.18
CA LEU A 38 -15.52 -38.21 -9.53
C LEU A 38 -15.09 -39.36 -8.61
N ASP A 39 -15.85 -39.68 -7.55
CA ASP A 39 -15.60 -40.87 -6.72
C ASP A 39 -15.93 -42.16 -7.51
N HIS A 40 -16.95 -42.14 -8.39
CA HIS A 40 -17.51 -43.34 -9.05
C HIS A 40 -17.68 -43.28 -10.59
N PRO A 41 -16.77 -42.71 -11.39
CA PRO A 41 -16.96 -42.55 -12.84
C PRO A 41 -17.18 -43.90 -13.57
N VAL A 42 -18.12 -43.90 -14.52
CA VAL A 42 -18.42 -45.04 -15.40
C VAL A 42 -17.51 -44.97 -16.62
N VAL A 43 -16.43 -45.76 -16.58
CA VAL A 43 -15.36 -45.75 -17.57
C VAL A 43 -15.44 -47.00 -18.45
N PHE A 44 -15.75 -46.80 -19.72
CA PHE A 44 -15.74 -47.80 -20.79
C PHE A 44 -14.39 -47.81 -21.52
N ARG A 45 -13.99 -48.96 -22.07
CA ARG A 45 -12.72 -49.14 -22.78
C ARG A 45 -12.89 -49.84 -24.13
N GLY A 46 -12.18 -49.36 -25.14
CA GLY A 46 -12.06 -49.96 -26.47
C GLY A 46 -10.68 -50.61 -26.69
N THR A 47 -10.36 -50.89 -27.94
CA THR A 47 -9.06 -51.43 -28.36
C THR A 47 -8.12 -50.34 -28.89
N ASN A 48 -6.89 -50.31 -28.38
CA ASN A 48 -5.93 -49.23 -28.68
C ASN A 48 -5.68 -49.04 -30.19
N GLY A 49 -5.52 -47.78 -30.61
CA GLY A 49 -5.33 -47.39 -32.01
C GLY A 49 -6.62 -47.33 -32.86
N THR A 50 -7.80 -47.68 -32.31
CA THR A 50 -9.07 -47.63 -33.06
C THR A 50 -9.79 -46.27 -33.03
N PHE A 51 -9.26 -45.31 -32.26
CA PHE A 51 -9.92 -44.04 -31.91
C PHE A 51 -11.31 -44.23 -31.27
N PHE A 52 -11.49 -45.30 -30.49
CA PHE A 52 -12.67 -45.47 -29.64
C PHE A 52 -12.80 -44.28 -28.67
N GLY A 53 -13.86 -43.50 -28.83
CA GLY A 53 -14.08 -42.24 -28.11
C GLY A 53 -14.09 -40.99 -29.01
N TYR A 54 -13.71 -41.12 -30.29
CA TYR A 54 -13.68 -39.99 -31.25
C TYR A 54 -15.01 -39.24 -31.35
N SER A 55 -16.13 -39.98 -31.26
CA SER A 55 -17.45 -39.40 -31.05
C SER A 55 -18.19 -40.21 -29.99
N VAL A 56 -18.97 -39.52 -29.16
CA VAL A 56 -19.76 -40.12 -28.08
C VAL A 56 -21.17 -39.55 -28.10
N LEU A 57 -22.16 -40.39 -27.78
CA LEU A 57 -23.57 -40.01 -27.84
C LEU A 57 -24.38 -40.82 -26.81
N GLN A 58 -25.07 -40.13 -25.89
CA GLN A 58 -26.02 -40.80 -25.00
C GLN A 58 -27.29 -41.15 -25.78
N HIS A 59 -27.83 -42.34 -25.54
CA HIS A 59 -29.10 -42.79 -26.12
C HIS A 59 -30.00 -43.42 -25.07
N PHE A 60 -31.30 -43.14 -25.17
CA PHE A 60 -32.35 -43.69 -24.33
C PHE A 60 -33.52 -44.17 -25.17
N HIS A 61 -33.99 -45.37 -24.87
CA HIS A 61 -35.14 -46.07 -25.45
C HIS A 61 -35.52 -47.23 -24.51
N ASP A 62 -36.81 -47.56 -24.41
CA ASP A 62 -37.37 -48.66 -23.59
C ASP A 62 -36.76 -48.79 -22.17
N ASN A 63 -36.80 -47.66 -21.46
CA ASN A 63 -36.24 -47.46 -20.11
C ASN A 63 -34.76 -47.87 -19.92
N THR A 64 -34.00 -48.01 -21.00
CA THR A 64 -32.59 -48.40 -20.97
C THR A 64 -31.70 -47.27 -21.48
N ARG A 65 -30.74 -46.85 -20.65
CA ARG A 65 -29.70 -45.88 -20.99
C ARG A 65 -28.48 -46.58 -21.60
N TRP A 66 -28.03 -46.08 -22.75
CA TRP A 66 -26.86 -46.53 -23.50
C TRP A 66 -25.91 -45.36 -23.74
N VAL A 67 -24.60 -45.65 -23.79
CA VAL A 67 -23.63 -44.79 -24.48
C VAL A 67 -23.31 -45.44 -25.82
N LEU A 68 -23.41 -44.67 -26.90
CA LEU A 68 -22.91 -45.02 -28.22
C LEU A 68 -21.54 -44.36 -28.40
N VAL A 69 -20.57 -45.11 -28.92
CA VAL A 69 -19.18 -44.67 -29.07
C VAL A 69 -18.70 -44.96 -30.48
N GLY A 70 -18.26 -43.93 -31.20
CA GLY A 70 -17.58 -44.07 -32.47
C GLY A 70 -16.13 -44.50 -32.31
N ALA A 71 -15.68 -45.39 -33.19
CA ALA A 71 -14.28 -45.81 -33.31
C ALA A 71 -13.88 -45.83 -34.79
N PRO A 72 -13.54 -44.67 -35.39
CA PRO A 72 -13.32 -44.53 -36.85
C PRO A 72 -12.22 -45.41 -37.44
N ASN A 73 -11.27 -45.88 -36.63
CA ASN A 73 -10.15 -46.71 -37.06
C ASN A 73 -10.26 -48.16 -36.55
N ALA A 74 -11.44 -48.60 -36.13
CA ALA A 74 -11.70 -49.98 -35.73
C ALA A 74 -11.76 -50.96 -36.90
N GLU A 75 -11.29 -52.18 -36.67
CA GLU A 75 -11.65 -53.34 -37.49
C GLU A 75 -13.05 -53.83 -37.09
N SER A 76 -13.94 -54.01 -38.07
CA SER A 76 -15.34 -54.39 -37.84
C SER A 76 -15.52 -55.91 -37.90
N THR A 77 -16.14 -56.51 -36.88
CA THR A 77 -16.45 -57.95 -36.85
C THR A 77 -17.53 -58.35 -37.86
N TYR A 78 -18.34 -57.38 -38.33
CA TYR A 78 -19.34 -57.54 -39.38
C TYR A 78 -18.81 -57.26 -40.79
N SER A 79 -17.70 -56.50 -40.92
CA SER A 79 -17.12 -56.07 -42.21
C SER A 79 -15.67 -56.56 -42.39
N ARG A 80 -15.37 -57.77 -41.95
CA ARG A 80 -14.02 -58.41 -41.89
C ARG A 80 -13.21 -58.43 -43.20
N SER A 81 -13.85 -58.23 -44.35
CA SER A 81 -13.20 -58.15 -45.65
C SER A 81 -12.77 -56.73 -46.03
N MET A 82 -13.16 -55.71 -45.26
CA MET A 82 -12.64 -54.35 -45.39
C MET A 82 -11.46 -54.14 -44.43
N ARG A 83 -10.57 -53.19 -44.73
CA ARG A 83 -9.47 -52.78 -43.87
C ARG A 83 -9.82 -51.52 -43.09
N SER A 84 -9.83 -51.63 -41.77
CA SER A 84 -10.02 -50.52 -40.83
C SER A 84 -11.22 -49.61 -41.19
N PRO A 85 -12.43 -50.17 -41.44
CA PRO A 85 -13.59 -49.37 -41.86
C PRO A 85 -14.11 -48.42 -40.76
N GLY A 86 -13.77 -48.68 -39.50
CA GLY A 86 -14.41 -48.06 -38.35
C GLY A 86 -15.69 -48.77 -37.93
N ALA A 87 -16.13 -48.50 -36.72
CA ALA A 87 -17.32 -49.11 -36.12
C ALA A 87 -17.99 -48.17 -35.11
N VAL A 88 -19.25 -48.47 -34.79
CA VAL A 88 -19.99 -47.85 -33.68
C VAL A 88 -20.24 -48.93 -32.63
N PHE A 89 -19.93 -48.63 -31.38
CA PHE A 89 -20.14 -49.51 -30.25
C PHE A 89 -21.31 -49.03 -29.39
N LYS A 90 -22.05 -49.95 -28.77
CA LYS A 90 -23.05 -49.67 -27.73
C LYS A 90 -22.62 -50.25 -26.39
N CYS A 91 -22.63 -49.41 -25.36
CA CYS A 91 -22.27 -49.70 -23.98
C CYS A 91 -23.50 -49.47 -23.10
N ARG A 92 -23.91 -50.44 -22.28
CA ARG A 92 -25.05 -50.28 -21.35
C ARG A 92 -24.57 -49.60 -20.06
N ILE A 93 -25.31 -48.62 -19.56
CA ILE A 93 -24.91 -47.84 -18.35
C ILE A 93 -25.26 -48.59 -17.06
N HIS A 94 -26.43 -49.24 -16.99
CA HIS A 94 -26.86 -50.08 -15.86
C HIS A 94 -26.91 -51.56 -16.29
N SER A 95 -26.77 -52.48 -15.34
CA SER A 95 -26.69 -53.93 -15.56
C SER A 95 -25.55 -54.32 -16.51
N ASN A 96 -24.35 -53.85 -16.19
CA ASN A 96 -23.11 -54.04 -16.95
C ASN A 96 -21.87 -53.97 -16.03
N PRO A 97 -21.73 -54.85 -15.03
CA PRO A 97 -20.66 -54.76 -14.02
C PRO A 97 -19.26 -54.95 -14.62
N GLU A 98 -19.15 -55.67 -15.74
CA GLU A 98 -17.91 -55.85 -16.50
C GLU A 98 -17.55 -54.65 -17.41
N ARG A 99 -18.40 -53.60 -17.43
CA ARG A 99 -18.25 -52.36 -18.24
C ARG A 99 -17.93 -52.63 -19.71
N ARG A 100 -18.51 -53.68 -20.30
CA ARG A 100 -18.28 -54.07 -21.70
C ARG A 100 -19.12 -53.24 -22.67
N CYS A 101 -18.58 -53.04 -23.87
CA CYS A 101 -19.27 -52.49 -25.02
C CYS A 101 -19.35 -53.55 -26.13
N THR A 102 -20.37 -53.45 -26.99
CA THR A 102 -20.60 -54.39 -28.11
C THR A 102 -20.65 -53.63 -29.42
N GLU A 103 -20.09 -54.18 -30.50
CA GLU A 103 -20.21 -53.59 -31.84
C GLU A 103 -21.68 -53.60 -32.28
N LEU A 104 -22.15 -52.48 -32.83
CA LEU A 104 -23.47 -52.38 -33.41
C LEU A 104 -23.44 -52.81 -34.88
N ASP A 105 -24.15 -53.88 -35.23
CA ASP A 105 -24.34 -54.23 -36.64
C ASP A 105 -25.25 -53.21 -37.33
N LEU A 106 -24.66 -52.48 -38.27
CA LEU A 106 -25.33 -51.46 -39.07
C LEU A 106 -26.01 -52.05 -40.34
N GLY A 107 -26.00 -53.38 -40.53
CA GLY A 107 -26.62 -54.05 -41.69
C GLY A 107 -25.82 -53.94 -42.99
N ARG A 108 -24.56 -53.49 -42.91
CA ARG A 108 -23.75 -53.04 -44.06
C ARG A 108 -23.14 -54.17 -44.87
N GLY A 109 -23.04 -55.36 -44.30
CA GLY A 109 -22.52 -56.56 -44.93
C GLY A 109 -21.00 -56.55 -45.20
N ASN A 110 -20.54 -57.68 -45.74
CA ASN A 110 -19.12 -58.01 -45.91
C ASN A 110 -18.69 -58.17 -47.38
N GLN A 111 -19.52 -57.74 -48.34
CA GLN A 111 -19.15 -57.75 -49.76
C GLN A 111 -18.23 -56.56 -50.07
N ARG A 112 -17.06 -56.82 -50.66
CA ARG A 112 -16.28 -55.77 -51.32
C ARG A 112 -17.00 -55.31 -52.58
N GLU A 113 -16.75 -54.06 -52.99
CA GLU A 113 -17.07 -53.57 -54.34
C GLU A 113 -18.56 -53.62 -54.75
N LYS A 114 -19.48 -53.66 -53.77
CA LYS A 114 -20.93 -53.64 -53.96
C LYS A 114 -21.35 -52.44 -54.82
N SER A 115 -22.25 -52.67 -55.78
CA SER A 115 -22.84 -51.58 -56.55
C SER A 115 -23.93 -50.87 -55.76
N CYS A 116 -23.87 -49.53 -55.77
CA CYS A 116 -24.80 -48.63 -55.09
C CYS A 116 -25.64 -47.78 -56.06
N GLY A 117 -25.59 -48.09 -57.37
CA GLY A 117 -26.20 -47.30 -58.45
C GLY A 117 -25.42 -47.44 -59.76
N LYS A 118 -25.99 -46.93 -60.87
CA LYS A 118 -25.43 -47.14 -62.24
C LYS A 118 -23.98 -46.72 -62.41
N THR A 119 -23.50 -45.74 -61.64
CA THR A 119 -22.12 -45.24 -61.67
C THR A 119 -21.52 -45.21 -60.26
N CYS A 120 -21.89 -46.19 -59.43
CA CYS A 120 -21.56 -46.27 -58.01
C CYS A 120 -21.05 -47.67 -57.65
N LYS A 121 -19.81 -47.73 -57.16
CA LYS A 121 -19.13 -48.95 -56.71
C LYS A 121 -18.42 -48.61 -55.41
N GLU A 122 -18.80 -49.23 -54.29
CA GLU A 122 -18.31 -48.81 -52.98
C GLU A 122 -16.88 -49.28 -52.68
N ASP A 123 -16.11 -48.40 -52.06
CA ASP A 123 -14.89 -48.73 -51.33
C ASP A 123 -14.98 -48.18 -49.90
N ARG A 124 -14.88 -49.12 -48.97
CA ARG A 124 -15.08 -48.95 -47.53
C ARG A 124 -13.79 -49.09 -46.71
N ASP A 125 -12.64 -49.33 -47.34
CA ASP A 125 -11.36 -49.41 -46.62
C ASP A 125 -11.01 -48.00 -46.07
N ASN A 126 -10.76 -47.88 -44.77
CA ASN A 126 -10.46 -46.60 -44.08
C ASN A 126 -11.56 -45.53 -44.22
N GLU A 127 -12.84 -45.93 -44.29
CA GLU A 127 -14.00 -45.03 -44.49
C GLU A 127 -14.35 -44.14 -43.28
N TRP A 128 -13.81 -44.45 -42.09
CA TRP A 128 -14.00 -43.71 -40.84
C TRP A 128 -15.46 -43.70 -40.34
N MET A 129 -16.08 -44.88 -40.28
CA MET A 129 -17.40 -45.08 -39.69
C MET A 129 -17.40 -44.76 -38.19
N GLY A 130 -18.30 -43.88 -37.76
CA GLY A 130 -18.35 -43.36 -36.39
C GLY A 130 -17.55 -42.07 -36.20
N VAL A 131 -17.19 -41.35 -37.28
CA VAL A 131 -16.57 -40.02 -37.17
C VAL A 131 -17.51 -39.01 -36.50
N SER A 132 -18.80 -39.06 -36.81
CA SER A 132 -19.82 -38.23 -36.19
C SER A 132 -21.04 -39.07 -35.82
N LEU A 133 -21.62 -38.76 -34.66
CA LEU A 133 -22.84 -39.34 -34.11
C LEU A 133 -23.79 -38.20 -33.72
N SER A 134 -25.09 -38.33 -34.02
CA SER A 134 -26.12 -37.40 -33.57
C SER A 134 -27.45 -38.11 -33.31
N ARG A 135 -28.22 -37.70 -32.31
CA ARG A 135 -29.50 -38.31 -31.93
C ARG A 135 -30.64 -37.32 -32.19
N GLN A 136 -31.66 -37.77 -32.90
CA GLN A 136 -32.93 -37.06 -33.05
C GLN A 136 -33.52 -36.75 -31.67
N GLN A 137 -34.03 -35.54 -31.48
CA GLN A 137 -34.63 -35.11 -30.21
C GLN A 137 -35.87 -35.95 -29.85
N GLY A 138 -36.21 -36.01 -28.56
CA GLY A 138 -37.37 -36.75 -28.02
C GLY A 138 -37.05 -38.13 -27.43
N GLY A 139 -38.09 -38.79 -26.88
CA GLY A 139 -37.97 -39.98 -26.02
C GLY A 139 -37.61 -41.30 -26.74
N SER A 140 -37.65 -41.34 -28.08
CA SER A 140 -37.20 -42.49 -28.88
C SER A 140 -36.76 -42.04 -30.27
N GLY A 141 -35.84 -41.07 -30.30
CA GLY A 141 -35.24 -40.56 -31.53
C GLY A 141 -34.30 -41.57 -32.20
N SER A 142 -34.23 -41.53 -33.53
CA SER A 142 -33.25 -42.29 -34.32
C SER A 142 -31.85 -41.67 -34.20
N ILE A 143 -30.80 -42.43 -34.53
CA ILE A 143 -29.41 -41.96 -34.51
C ILE A 143 -28.86 -41.83 -35.93
N LEU A 144 -28.10 -40.78 -36.19
CA LEU A 144 -27.26 -40.62 -37.37
C LEU A 144 -25.83 -41.09 -37.03
N ALA A 145 -25.24 -41.94 -37.88
CA ALA A 145 -23.82 -42.28 -37.84
C ALA A 145 -23.20 -42.16 -39.23
N CYS A 146 -22.03 -41.52 -39.34
CA CYS A 146 -21.40 -41.22 -40.64
C CYS A 146 -19.99 -41.81 -40.83
N ALA A 147 -19.61 -41.93 -42.09
CA ALA A 147 -18.33 -42.37 -42.62
C ALA A 147 -17.86 -41.40 -43.72
N HIS A 148 -17.31 -40.26 -43.30
CA HIS A 148 -16.98 -39.13 -44.20
C HIS A 148 -15.89 -39.45 -45.24
N ARG A 149 -15.16 -40.57 -45.11
CA ARG A 149 -14.13 -41.05 -46.05
C ARG A 149 -14.60 -42.23 -46.93
N TRP A 150 -15.88 -42.60 -46.88
CA TRP A 150 -16.47 -43.56 -47.84
C TRP A 150 -16.28 -43.08 -49.28
N LYS A 151 -15.92 -44.00 -50.19
CA LYS A 151 -15.48 -43.67 -51.56
C LYS A 151 -16.31 -44.41 -52.61
N ASN A 152 -16.55 -43.72 -53.72
CA ASN A 152 -16.97 -44.33 -54.97
C ASN A 152 -15.75 -44.57 -55.87
N ILE A 153 -15.50 -45.85 -56.20
CA ILE A 153 -14.39 -46.31 -57.04
C ILE A 153 -14.84 -46.75 -58.44
N HIS A 154 -16.07 -46.44 -58.85
CA HIS A 154 -16.58 -46.76 -60.19
C HIS A 154 -15.68 -46.20 -61.32
N TYR A 155 -15.06 -45.04 -61.09
CA TYR A 155 -14.16 -44.38 -62.04
C TYR A 155 -12.67 -44.50 -61.66
N GLN A 156 -12.26 -45.55 -60.93
CA GLN A 156 -10.92 -45.74 -60.37
C GLN A 156 -9.73 -45.59 -61.35
N SER A 157 -9.94 -45.74 -62.65
CA SER A 157 -8.93 -45.50 -63.71
C SER A 157 -8.66 -44.01 -63.98
N GLU A 158 -9.55 -43.13 -63.52
CA GLU A 158 -9.44 -41.67 -63.62
C GLU A 158 -9.36 -41.04 -62.22
N HIS A 159 -10.38 -41.28 -61.38
CA HIS A 159 -10.56 -40.64 -60.08
C HIS A 159 -11.24 -41.57 -59.06
N ILE A 160 -10.81 -41.46 -57.80
CA ILE A 160 -11.53 -42.00 -56.63
C ILE A 160 -12.30 -40.85 -55.99
N LEU A 161 -13.60 -41.02 -55.76
CA LEU A 161 -14.50 -39.93 -55.36
C LEU A 161 -14.94 -40.10 -53.89
N PRO A 162 -14.36 -39.35 -52.92
CA PRO A 162 -14.75 -39.41 -51.52
C PRO A 162 -16.05 -38.62 -51.30
N HIS A 163 -17.19 -39.25 -51.60
CA HIS A 163 -18.51 -38.68 -51.38
C HIS A 163 -18.88 -38.62 -49.88
N GLY A 164 -18.40 -39.56 -49.06
CA GLY A 164 -18.92 -39.79 -47.71
C GLY A 164 -20.29 -40.47 -47.71
N ALA A 165 -20.60 -41.19 -46.63
CA ALA A 165 -21.85 -41.91 -46.43
C ALA A 165 -22.35 -41.76 -44.98
N CYS A 166 -23.67 -41.79 -44.77
CA CYS A 166 -24.28 -41.78 -43.44
C CYS A 166 -25.38 -42.84 -43.33
N TYR A 167 -25.70 -43.26 -42.11
CA TYR A 167 -26.69 -44.28 -41.81
C TYR A 167 -27.62 -43.78 -40.71
N ILE A 168 -28.93 -43.88 -40.94
CA ILE A 168 -29.93 -43.68 -39.90
C ILE A 168 -30.19 -45.02 -39.21
N ILE A 169 -29.86 -45.10 -37.94
CA ILE A 169 -30.02 -46.25 -37.06
C ILE A 169 -31.38 -46.10 -36.32
N PRO A 170 -32.22 -47.13 -36.27
CA PRO A 170 -33.50 -47.07 -35.55
C PRO A 170 -33.31 -46.99 -34.03
N PRO A 171 -34.27 -46.44 -33.26
CA PRO A 171 -34.14 -46.23 -31.81
C PRO A 171 -33.87 -47.51 -31.00
N ASN A 172 -34.25 -48.67 -31.53
CA ASN A 172 -34.07 -49.99 -30.93
C ASN A 172 -32.70 -50.64 -31.21
N LEU A 173 -31.80 -49.97 -31.95
CA LEU A 173 -30.43 -50.43 -32.20
C LEU A 173 -30.34 -51.83 -32.85
N TYR A 174 -31.30 -52.17 -33.71
CA TYR A 174 -31.30 -53.36 -34.58
C TYR A 174 -30.78 -53.05 -36.00
N GLN A 175 -30.42 -54.11 -36.74
CA GLN A 175 -29.77 -54.10 -38.08
C GLN A 175 -30.50 -53.33 -39.20
N ASN A 176 -31.73 -52.86 -39.01
CA ASN A 176 -32.54 -52.20 -40.03
C ASN A 176 -32.16 -50.72 -40.20
N THR A 177 -30.91 -50.43 -40.56
CA THR A 177 -30.44 -49.05 -40.81
C THR A 177 -30.76 -48.59 -42.23
N LYS A 178 -30.93 -47.27 -42.40
CA LYS A 178 -31.14 -46.63 -43.70
C LYS A 178 -29.88 -45.90 -44.15
N GLU A 179 -29.26 -46.41 -45.21
CA GLU A 179 -28.11 -45.81 -45.89
C GLU A 179 -28.49 -44.50 -46.60
N LEU A 180 -27.61 -43.49 -46.50
CA LEU A 180 -27.69 -42.18 -47.15
C LEU A 180 -26.37 -41.91 -47.87
N LEU A 181 -26.45 -41.66 -49.18
CA LEU A 181 -25.33 -41.23 -50.02
C LEU A 181 -25.59 -39.79 -50.51
N PRO A 182 -25.46 -38.76 -49.64
CA PRO A 182 -25.98 -37.40 -49.87
C PRO A 182 -25.29 -36.61 -51.00
N CYS A 183 -24.19 -37.16 -51.51
CA CYS A 183 -23.33 -36.56 -52.53
C CYS A 183 -23.24 -37.38 -53.81
N TYR A 184 -23.78 -38.60 -53.85
CA TYR A 184 -23.79 -39.42 -55.05
C TYR A 184 -24.82 -38.88 -56.06
N GLN A 185 -24.40 -38.78 -57.32
CA GLN A 185 -25.24 -38.46 -58.47
C GLN A 185 -24.78 -39.32 -59.65
N GLU A 186 -25.72 -39.78 -60.49
CA GLU A 186 -25.34 -40.59 -61.66
C GLU A 186 -24.51 -39.78 -62.66
N TYR A 187 -23.54 -40.44 -63.29
CA TYR A 187 -22.67 -39.93 -64.37
C TYR A 187 -21.74 -38.75 -64.02
N LYS A 188 -21.78 -38.21 -62.78
CA LYS A 188 -20.79 -37.25 -62.29
C LYS A 188 -19.46 -37.98 -61.97
N LYS A 189 -18.36 -37.56 -62.61
CA LYS A 189 -17.04 -38.21 -62.45
C LYS A 189 -15.86 -37.31 -62.09
N THR A 190 -15.97 -35.99 -62.23
CA THR A 190 -14.87 -35.05 -61.96
C THR A 190 -14.58 -34.97 -60.46
N TYR A 191 -13.30 -35.00 -60.07
CA TYR A 191 -12.89 -34.72 -58.69
C TYR A 191 -12.92 -33.20 -58.42
N GLY A 192 -13.26 -32.78 -57.20
CA GLY A 192 -13.40 -31.35 -56.84
C GLY A 192 -14.70 -30.69 -57.30
N GLU A 193 -15.12 -30.93 -58.54
CA GLU A 193 -16.34 -30.34 -59.11
C GLU A 193 -17.60 -30.79 -58.37
N GLU A 194 -18.53 -29.85 -58.10
CA GLU A 194 -19.79 -30.05 -57.38
C GLU A 194 -19.68 -30.86 -56.07
N HIS A 195 -19.80 -32.19 -56.15
CA HIS A 195 -19.81 -33.13 -55.03
C HIS A 195 -18.82 -34.31 -55.22
N GLY A 196 -17.90 -34.23 -56.19
CA GLY A 196 -16.92 -35.29 -56.46
C GLY A 196 -16.00 -35.60 -55.27
N SER A 197 -15.69 -34.60 -54.45
CA SER A 197 -14.87 -34.71 -53.23
C SER A 197 -15.62 -34.35 -51.95
N CYS A 198 -16.95 -34.51 -51.94
CA CYS A 198 -17.88 -33.98 -50.94
C CYS A 198 -17.48 -34.15 -49.46
N GLN A 199 -17.01 -35.35 -49.09
CA GLN A 199 -16.74 -35.79 -47.71
C GLN A 199 -17.89 -35.50 -46.74
N ALA A 200 -19.13 -35.81 -47.12
CA ALA A 200 -20.29 -35.52 -46.30
C ALA A 200 -20.36 -36.38 -45.02
N GLY A 201 -20.84 -35.75 -43.93
CA GLY A 201 -20.94 -36.39 -42.63
C GLY A 201 -19.63 -36.35 -41.83
N ILE A 202 -18.75 -35.37 -42.09
CA ILE A 202 -17.64 -35.04 -41.18
C ILE A 202 -18.17 -34.52 -39.84
N ALA A 203 -19.20 -33.68 -39.91
CA ALA A 203 -20.10 -33.30 -38.84
C ALA A 203 -21.55 -33.56 -39.30
N GLY A 204 -22.44 -33.84 -38.35
CA GLY A 204 -23.85 -34.05 -38.63
C GLY A 204 -24.72 -33.76 -37.42
N HIS A 205 -25.92 -33.22 -37.68
CA HIS A 205 -26.90 -32.87 -36.66
C HIS A 205 -28.28 -33.38 -37.10
N PHE A 206 -29.04 -34.00 -36.19
CA PHE A 206 -30.34 -34.59 -36.48
C PHE A 206 -31.40 -33.95 -35.59
N VAL A 207 -32.21 -33.07 -36.17
CA VAL A 207 -33.27 -32.29 -35.50
C VAL A 207 -34.58 -32.48 -36.26
N GLU A 208 -35.70 -32.65 -35.54
CA GLU A 208 -37.01 -32.97 -36.13
C GLU A 208 -36.96 -34.06 -37.23
N ASP A 209 -37.31 -33.70 -38.47
CA ASP A 209 -37.25 -34.52 -39.68
C ASP A 209 -36.02 -34.20 -40.57
N LEU A 210 -35.13 -33.31 -40.13
CA LEU A 210 -33.99 -32.83 -40.88
C LEU A 210 -32.69 -33.50 -40.43
N VAL A 211 -32.04 -34.18 -41.38
CA VAL A 211 -30.68 -34.70 -41.22
C VAL A 211 -29.73 -33.71 -41.88
N VAL A 212 -29.05 -32.90 -41.06
CA VAL A 212 -28.06 -31.90 -41.49
C VAL A 212 -26.67 -32.54 -41.50
N MET A 213 -25.92 -32.37 -42.59
CA MET A 213 -24.60 -32.97 -42.82
C MET A 213 -23.64 -31.93 -43.37
N GLY A 214 -22.50 -31.75 -42.72
CA GLY A 214 -21.39 -30.96 -43.22
C GLY A 214 -20.70 -31.65 -44.39
N ALA A 215 -20.38 -30.93 -45.47
CA ALA A 215 -19.79 -31.47 -46.70
C ALA A 215 -18.69 -30.53 -47.28
N PRO A 216 -17.58 -30.32 -46.54
CA PRO A 216 -16.62 -29.24 -46.78
C PRO A 216 -15.77 -29.42 -48.04
N GLY A 217 -15.68 -30.64 -48.59
CA GLY A 217 -14.93 -30.92 -49.82
C GLY A 217 -15.72 -30.68 -51.12
N SER A 218 -16.99 -30.24 -51.03
CA SER A 218 -17.79 -29.83 -52.20
C SER A 218 -17.23 -28.58 -52.88
N TYR A 219 -17.50 -28.43 -54.18
CA TYR A 219 -17.17 -27.24 -54.99
C TYR A 219 -15.72 -26.77 -54.84
N TYR A 220 -14.74 -27.64 -55.13
CA TYR A 220 -13.31 -27.40 -54.92
C TYR A 220 -12.99 -26.89 -53.49
N TRP A 221 -13.51 -27.61 -52.50
CA TRP A 221 -13.37 -27.32 -51.07
C TRP A 221 -13.90 -25.93 -50.63
N THR A 222 -14.71 -25.24 -51.44
CA THR A 222 -15.56 -24.14 -50.95
C THR A 222 -16.51 -24.66 -49.86
N GLY A 223 -17.01 -25.90 -50.01
CA GLY A 223 -17.90 -26.55 -49.05
C GLY A 223 -19.38 -26.22 -49.25
N THR A 224 -20.23 -26.87 -48.45
CA THR A 224 -21.69 -26.72 -48.43
C THR A 224 -22.24 -27.45 -47.21
N VAL A 225 -23.41 -27.04 -46.72
CA VAL A 225 -24.20 -27.84 -45.77
C VAL A 225 -25.29 -28.58 -46.56
N LYS A 226 -25.34 -29.90 -46.45
CA LYS A 226 -26.35 -30.75 -47.08
C LYS A 226 -27.42 -31.12 -46.06
N VAL A 227 -28.69 -30.95 -46.42
CA VAL A 227 -29.81 -31.32 -45.56
C VAL A 227 -30.68 -32.34 -46.28
N TYR A 228 -31.05 -33.40 -45.60
CA TYR A 228 -32.02 -34.38 -46.07
C TYR A 228 -33.30 -34.27 -45.24
N ASN A 229 -34.41 -33.92 -45.87
CA ASN A 229 -35.72 -33.90 -45.23
C ASN A 229 -36.38 -35.29 -45.31
N LEU A 230 -36.70 -35.89 -44.16
CA LEU A 230 -37.35 -37.20 -44.08
C LEU A 230 -38.80 -37.21 -44.63
N LYS A 231 -39.51 -36.08 -44.52
CA LYS A 231 -40.87 -35.90 -45.08
C LYS A 231 -40.83 -35.88 -46.61
N ASP A 232 -40.07 -34.95 -47.21
CA ASP A 232 -39.97 -34.79 -48.67
C ASP A 232 -39.14 -35.87 -49.36
N LYS A 233 -38.26 -36.55 -48.60
CA LYS A 233 -37.22 -37.49 -49.07
C LYS A 233 -36.25 -36.86 -50.07
N LYS A 234 -36.06 -35.53 -50.00
CA LYS A 234 -35.20 -34.72 -50.87
C LYS A 234 -33.95 -34.24 -50.13
N TYR A 235 -32.90 -33.99 -50.92
CA TYR A 235 -31.69 -33.30 -50.47
C TYR A 235 -31.72 -31.83 -50.89
N TYR A 236 -31.31 -30.96 -49.99
CA TYR A 236 -31.13 -29.53 -50.19
C TYR A 236 -29.66 -29.16 -49.96
N ASN A 237 -29.12 -28.29 -50.81
CA ASN A 237 -27.72 -27.86 -50.75
C ASN A 237 -27.66 -26.39 -50.35
N PHE A 238 -27.23 -26.13 -49.12
CA PHE A 238 -27.07 -24.78 -48.59
C PHE A 238 -25.68 -24.29 -48.95
N LYS A 239 -25.63 -23.28 -49.81
CA LYS A 239 -24.40 -22.67 -50.31
C LYS A 239 -24.58 -21.16 -50.42
N ASP A 240 -23.47 -20.47 -50.30
CA ASP A 240 -23.34 -19.07 -50.66
C ASP A 240 -23.63 -18.85 -52.16
N SER A 241 -24.44 -17.84 -52.48
CA SER A 241 -24.78 -17.41 -53.84
C SER A 241 -24.08 -16.11 -54.26
N THR A 242 -23.33 -15.48 -53.35
CA THR A 242 -22.74 -14.15 -53.51
C THR A 242 -21.21 -14.18 -53.60
N ALA A 243 -20.53 -15.16 -52.98
CA ALA A 243 -19.08 -15.30 -53.13
C ALA A 243 -18.67 -15.81 -54.52
N GLY A 244 -17.98 -14.95 -55.27
CA GLY A 244 -17.26 -15.35 -56.47
C GLY A 244 -15.96 -16.11 -56.16
N SER A 245 -15.77 -17.26 -56.81
CA SER A 245 -14.48 -17.92 -57.05
C SER A 245 -13.60 -18.36 -55.86
N THR A 246 -13.96 -18.12 -54.60
CA THR A 246 -13.14 -18.49 -53.44
C THR A 246 -13.24 -19.98 -53.09
N ARG A 247 -12.19 -20.73 -53.43
CA ARG A 247 -11.99 -22.16 -53.13
C ARG A 247 -11.45 -22.35 -51.70
N TYR A 248 -11.45 -23.59 -51.20
CA TYR A 248 -10.79 -23.99 -49.94
C TYR A 248 -11.30 -23.35 -48.62
N ARG A 249 -12.56 -22.87 -48.57
CA ARG A 249 -13.20 -22.27 -47.38
C ARG A 249 -13.65 -23.29 -46.32
N TYR A 250 -13.86 -24.55 -46.72
CA TYR A 250 -14.33 -25.68 -45.88
C TYR A 250 -15.70 -25.45 -45.22
N LEU A 251 -16.66 -24.80 -45.90
CA LEU A 251 -18.02 -24.61 -45.37
C LEU A 251 -18.71 -25.96 -45.04
N GLY A 252 -19.22 -26.09 -43.82
CA GLY A 252 -19.76 -27.33 -43.28
C GLY A 252 -18.68 -28.23 -42.69
N PHE A 253 -17.60 -27.66 -42.13
CA PHE A 253 -16.67 -28.41 -41.27
C PHE A 253 -17.37 -28.80 -39.96
N ALA A 254 -18.01 -27.82 -39.30
CA ALA A 254 -18.99 -28.01 -38.24
C ALA A 254 -20.40 -27.64 -38.72
N VAL A 255 -21.44 -28.21 -38.10
CA VAL A 255 -22.86 -27.86 -38.33
C VAL A 255 -23.64 -27.84 -37.02
N ALA A 256 -24.55 -26.89 -36.87
CA ALA A 256 -25.50 -26.76 -35.77
C ALA A 256 -26.86 -26.26 -36.29
N THR A 257 -27.90 -26.33 -35.46
CA THR A 257 -29.25 -25.81 -35.77
C THR A 257 -29.88 -25.20 -34.53
N GLY A 258 -30.73 -24.20 -34.70
CA GLY A 258 -31.39 -23.50 -33.59
C GLY A 258 -32.51 -22.57 -34.04
N HIS A 259 -33.13 -21.91 -33.06
CA HIS A 259 -34.23 -20.96 -33.21
C HIS A 259 -33.66 -19.53 -33.22
N PHE A 260 -33.17 -19.08 -34.37
CA PHE A 260 -32.41 -17.84 -34.48
C PHE A 260 -33.27 -16.64 -34.90
N THR A 261 -34.27 -16.82 -35.78
CA THR A 261 -35.17 -15.73 -36.19
C THR A 261 -36.43 -15.64 -35.31
N HIS A 262 -37.02 -16.77 -34.93
CA HIS A 262 -38.24 -16.88 -34.13
C HIS A 262 -38.22 -18.16 -33.26
N PRO A 263 -38.84 -18.21 -32.06
CA PRO A 263 -38.89 -19.41 -31.20
C PRO A 263 -39.64 -20.62 -31.80
N SER A 264 -40.10 -20.53 -33.05
CA SER A 264 -40.78 -21.60 -33.79
C SER A 264 -40.27 -21.74 -35.23
N SER A 265 -39.18 -21.08 -35.59
CA SER A 265 -38.46 -21.29 -36.84
C SER A 265 -37.23 -22.15 -36.58
N LEU A 266 -36.74 -22.86 -37.60
CA LEU A 266 -35.54 -23.68 -37.49
C LEU A 266 -34.54 -23.22 -38.53
N GLU A 267 -33.40 -22.72 -38.06
CA GLU A 267 -32.29 -22.25 -38.88
C GLU A 267 -31.05 -23.12 -38.72
N ILE A 268 -30.18 -23.07 -39.73
CA ILE A 268 -29.04 -23.97 -39.89
C ILE A 268 -27.76 -23.14 -39.94
N VAL A 269 -26.78 -23.54 -39.13
CA VAL A 269 -25.49 -22.85 -39.00
C VAL A 269 -24.38 -23.78 -39.45
N GLY A 270 -23.49 -23.28 -40.33
CA GLY A 270 -22.37 -24.03 -40.90
C GLY A 270 -21.03 -23.31 -40.69
N GLY A 271 -20.08 -23.99 -40.08
CA GLY A 271 -18.72 -23.48 -39.86
C GLY A 271 -17.85 -23.60 -41.10
N ALA A 272 -17.07 -22.56 -41.39
CA ALA A 272 -16.15 -22.47 -42.53
C ALA A 272 -14.77 -21.97 -42.05
N PRO A 273 -13.97 -22.81 -41.36
CA PRO A 273 -12.80 -22.38 -40.58
C PRO A 273 -11.58 -21.95 -41.42
N ARG A 274 -11.69 -22.00 -42.76
CA ARG A 274 -10.70 -21.45 -43.69
C ARG A 274 -11.23 -20.27 -44.51
N ASP A 275 -12.44 -19.81 -44.24
CA ASP A 275 -13.04 -18.69 -44.97
C ASP A 275 -12.32 -17.38 -44.66
N ALA A 276 -11.82 -16.70 -45.70
CA ALA A 276 -10.96 -15.52 -45.62
C ALA A 276 -9.72 -15.66 -44.70
N ASP A 277 -9.21 -16.89 -44.52
CA ASP A 277 -8.09 -17.28 -43.63
C ASP A 277 -8.22 -16.91 -42.13
N SER A 278 -9.23 -16.14 -41.72
CA SER A 278 -9.66 -15.99 -40.31
C SER A 278 -10.61 -17.09 -39.86
N GLY A 279 -11.32 -17.72 -40.79
CA GLY A 279 -12.51 -18.52 -40.50
C GLY A 279 -13.77 -17.64 -40.38
N LYS A 280 -14.92 -18.23 -40.70
CA LYS A 280 -16.26 -17.63 -40.57
C LYS A 280 -17.32 -18.68 -40.27
N VAL A 281 -18.50 -18.24 -39.84
CA VAL A 281 -19.67 -19.07 -39.62
C VAL A 281 -20.86 -18.50 -40.40
N TRP A 282 -21.60 -19.36 -41.08
CA TRP A 282 -22.67 -19.00 -42.02
C TRP A 282 -24.02 -19.50 -41.53
N ALA A 283 -25.03 -18.62 -41.45
CA ALA A 283 -26.36 -18.97 -40.96
C ALA A 283 -27.43 -18.83 -42.07
N TYR A 284 -28.24 -19.88 -42.23
CA TYR A 284 -29.18 -20.06 -43.32
C TYR A 284 -30.61 -20.33 -42.81
N SER A 285 -31.60 -19.75 -43.48
CA SER A 285 -33.01 -20.02 -43.16
C SER A 285 -33.38 -21.46 -43.55
N GLY A 286 -33.74 -22.29 -42.57
CA GLY A 286 -33.86 -23.74 -42.70
C GLY A 286 -35.26 -24.26 -43.05
N VAL A 287 -36.28 -23.39 -43.10
CA VAL A 287 -37.66 -23.74 -43.45
C VAL A 287 -38.19 -22.84 -44.57
N ALA A 288 -38.83 -23.44 -45.56
CA ALA A 288 -39.52 -22.71 -46.63
C ALA A 288 -40.86 -22.13 -46.13
N GLY A 289 -40.82 -21.02 -45.41
CA GLY A 289 -42.01 -20.24 -45.09
C GLY A 289 -42.59 -19.52 -46.33
N PRO A 290 -43.85 -19.06 -46.31
CA PRO A 290 -44.47 -18.39 -47.45
C PRO A 290 -43.85 -17.01 -47.80
N VAL A 291 -42.89 -16.53 -46.99
CA VAL A 291 -42.24 -15.22 -47.13
C VAL A 291 -40.76 -15.33 -47.55
N SER A 292 -40.10 -16.48 -47.31
CA SER A 292 -38.64 -16.63 -47.48
C SER A 292 -38.30 -17.93 -48.23
N PRO A 293 -37.55 -17.86 -49.35
CA PRO A 293 -37.09 -19.07 -50.03
C PRO A 293 -36.01 -19.78 -49.21
N LEU A 294 -36.03 -21.12 -49.24
CA LEU A 294 -35.12 -21.98 -48.48
C LEU A 294 -33.64 -21.70 -48.81
N GLY A 295 -32.80 -21.57 -47.79
CA GLY A 295 -31.35 -21.46 -47.96
C GLY A 295 -30.81 -20.07 -48.29
N VAL A 296 -31.59 -19.01 -48.09
CA VAL A 296 -31.06 -17.65 -47.99
C VAL A 296 -30.17 -17.54 -46.74
N THR A 297 -28.94 -17.03 -46.92
CA THR A 297 -28.07 -16.60 -45.83
C THR A 297 -28.67 -15.36 -45.17
N PHE A 298 -28.88 -15.36 -43.86
CA PHE A 298 -29.36 -14.19 -43.11
C PHE A 298 -28.29 -13.53 -42.25
N ALA A 299 -27.29 -14.30 -41.78
CA ALA A 299 -26.18 -13.78 -40.98
C ALA A 299 -24.86 -14.50 -41.33
N ILE A 300 -23.75 -13.79 -41.13
CA ILE A 300 -22.38 -14.29 -41.24
C ILE A 300 -21.61 -13.77 -40.02
N PHE A 301 -21.04 -14.67 -39.24
CA PHE A 301 -20.25 -14.34 -38.05
C PHE A 301 -18.76 -14.52 -38.33
N GLN A 302 -17.93 -13.62 -37.80
CA GLN A 302 -16.48 -13.60 -37.98
C GLN A 302 -15.84 -12.99 -36.73
N SER A 303 -14.85 -13.67 -36.14
CA SER A 303 -14.09 -13.12 -35.01
C SER A 303 -13.23 -11.92 -35.42
N MET A 304 -13.03 -10.99 -34.49
CA MET A 304 -12.02 -9.92 -34.63
C MET A 304 -10.57 -10.42 -34.47
N GLY A 305 -10.35 -11.69 -34.14
CA GLY A 305 -9.05 -12.27 -33.77
C GLY A 305 -8.39 -13.17 -34.82
N THR A 306 -7.20 -12.74 -35.26
CA THR A 306 -6.10 -13.51 -35.90
C THR A 306 -6.41 -14.47 -37.07
N MET A 307 -5.67 -14.29 -38.17
CA MET A 307 -5.61 -15.27 -39.26
C MET A 307 -5.00 -16.60 -38.77
N GLY A 308 -5.55 -17.73 -39.21
CA GLY A 308 -5.11 -19.07 -38.78
C GLY A 308 -5.77 -19.59 -37.50
N SER A 309 -6.60 -18.80 -36.81
CA SER A 309 -7.27 -19.19 -35.56
C SER A 309 -8.28 -20.34 -35.70
N TYR A 310 -8.63 -20.71 -36.94
CA TYR A 310 -9.53 -21.81 -37.31
C TYR A 310 -10.98 -21.62 -36.79
N PHE A 311 -11.40 -20.35 -36.63
CA PHE A 311 -12.72 -19.95 -36.12
C PHE A 311 -13.88 -20.57 -36.91
N GLY A 312 -14.77 -21.28 -36.21
CA GLY A 312 -15.85 -22.06 -36.82
C GLY A 312 -15.49 -23.52 -37.08
N SER A 313 -14.46 -24.06 -36.43
CA SER A 313 -14.16 -25.50 -36.43
C SER A 313 -15.10 -26.31 -35.54
N SER A 314 -15.64 -25.68 -34.49
CA SER A 314 -16.66 -26.22 -33.58
C SER A 314 -17.78 -25.20 -33.40
N LEU A 315 -18.99 -25.69 -33.17
CA LEU A 315 -20.21 -24.89 -32.99
C LEU A 315 -21.09 -25.55 -31.93
N CYS A 316 -21.62 -24.76 -31.01
CA CYS A 316 -22.73 -25.16 -30.15
C CYS A 316 -23.84 -24.12 -30.24
N ALA A 317 -25.07 -24.59 -30.39
CA ALA A 317 -26.27 -23.76 -30.44
C ALA A 317 -27.17 -24.18 -29.26
N VAL A 318 -27.41 -23.22 -28.36
CA VAL A 318 -28.13 -23.42 -27.09
C VAL A 318 -28.72 -22.08 -26.66
N ASP A 319 -29.92 -22.09 -26.10
CA ASP A 319 -30.54 -20.93 -25.43
C ASP A 319 -29.89 -20.83 -24.04
N LEU A 320 -29.03 -19.85 -23.77
CA LEU A 320 -28.25 -19.76 -22.53
C LEU A 320 -28.97 -18.97 -21.44
N ASN A 321 -29.75 -17.96 -21.83
CA ASN A 321 -30.51 -17.08 -20.93
C ASN A 321 -31.99 -17.49 -20.75
N SER A 322 -32.39 -18.64 -21.31
CA SER A 322 -33.75 -19.20 -21.25
C SER A 322 -34.83 -18.25 -21.78
N ASP A 323 -34.54 -17.45 -22.82
CA ASP A 323 -35.46 -16.47 -23.38
C ASP A 323 -36.30 -16.97 -24.58
N GLY A 324 -35.99 -18.17 -25.08
CA GLY A 324 -36.66 -18.82 -26.21
C GLY A 324 -35.98 -18.61 -27.56
N TYR A 325 -34.91 -17.81 -27.63
CA TYR A 325 -34.03 -17.73 -28.78
C TYR A 325 -32.75 -18.56 -28.55
N THR A 326 -32.18 -19.08 -29.63
CA THR A 326 -30.92 -19.85 -29.54
C THR A 326 -29.71 -18.93 -29.71
N ASP A 327 -28.76 -19.01 -28.78
CA ASP A 327 -27.44 -18.38 -28.86
C ASP A 327 -26.45 -19.27 -29.63
N LEU A 328 -25.29 -18.70 -29.98
CA LEU A 328 -24.25 -19.41 -30.72
C LEU A 328 -22.88 -19.26 -30.06
N LEU A 329 -22.29 -20.40 -29.68
CA LEU A 329 -20.88 -20.49 -29.28
C LEU A 329 -20.05 -20.99 -30.47
N VAL A 330 -18.96 -20.28 -30.77
CA VAL A 330 -18.06 -20.60 -31.89
C VAL A 330 -16.63 -20.79 -31.37
N GLY A 331 -16.05 -21.97 -31.65
CA GLY A 331 -14.67 -22.26 -31.27
C GLY A 331 -13.64 -21.80 -32.30
N ALA A 332 -12.48 -21.40 -31.77
CA ALA A 332 -11.25 -21.09 -32.49
C ALA A 332 -10.06 -21.74 -31.73
N PRO A 333 -9.89 -23.08 -31.83
CA PRO A 333 -8.90 -23.83 -31.04
C PRO A 333 -7.45 -23.46 -31.37
N MET A 334 -7.19 -22.93 -32.57
CA MET A 334 -5.87 -22.45 -32.99
C MET A 334 -5.69 -20.94 -32.74
N PHE A 335 -6.55 -20.32 -31.94
CA PHE A 335 -6.39 -18.91 -31.56
C PHE A 335 -5.12 -18.70 -30.73
N THR A 336 -4.18 -17.95 -31.31
CA THR A 336 -2.91 -17.56 -30.67
C THR A 336 -3.04 -16.16 -30.05
N LYS A 337 -2.83 -16.05 -28.73
CA LYS A 337 -2.45 -14.80 -28.06
C LYS A 337 -0.94 -14.73 -27.83
N ILE A 338 -0.33 -15.86 -27.45
CA ILE A 338 1.13 -16.02 -27.37
C ILE A 338 1.54 -17.32 -28.08
N ARG A 339 0.96 -18.47 -27.71
CA ARG A 339 1.24 -19.80 -28.26
C ARG A 339 0.04 -20.77 -28.12
N ASP A 340 -0.92 -20.59 -29.02
CA ASP A 340 -2.01 -21.51 -29.37
C ASP A 340 -2.85 -21.99 -28.17
N GLU A 341 -3.31 -21.01 -27.39
CA GLU A 341 -4.13 -21.21 -26.20
C GLU A 341 -5.54 -21.72 -26.56
N GLY A 342 -6.12 -21.21 -27.66
CA GLY A 342 -7.50 -21.45 -28.06
C GLY A 342 -8.51 -20.48 -27.42
N GLN A 343 -9.68 -20.35 -28.04
CA GLN A 343 -10.74 -19.40 -27.65
C GLN A 343 -12.12 -19.90 -28.06
N VAL A 344 -13.16 -19.49 -27.31
CA VAL A 344 -14.57 -19.60 -27.73
C VAL A 344 -15.22 -18.22 -27.69
N THR A 345 -15.93 -17.83 -28.76
CA THR A 345 -16.70 -16.58 -28.84
C THR A 345 -18.18 -16.88 -28.62
N VAL A 346 -18.86 -16.07 -27.80
CA VAL A 346 -20.29 -16.21 -27.50
C VAL A 346 -21.07 -15.08 -28.17
N PHE A 347 -22.01 -15.46 -29.03
CA PHE A 347 -22.96 -14.57 -29.68
C PHE A 347 -24.34 -14.77 -29.07
N ILE A 348 -24.81 -13.79 -28.29
CA ILE A 348 -26.13 -13.81 -27.63
C ILE A 348 -27.18 -13.24 -28.57
N ASN A 349 -28.31 -13.93 -28.69
CA ASN A 349 -29.39 -13.56 -29.59
C ASN A 349 -30.33 -12.52 -28.97
N ARG A 350 -30.82 -11.57 -29.77
CA ARG A 350 -31.82 -10.56 -29.40
C ARG A 350 -33.13 -10.71 -30.18
N GLY A 351 -33.31 -11.85 -30.83
CA GLY A 351 -34.40 -12.13 -31.75
C GLY A 351 -34.19 -11.50 -33.13
N ASN A 352 -35.05 -11.85 -34.09
CA ASN A 352 -34.95 -11.44 -35.49
C ASN A 352 -33.57 -11.74 -36.14
N ALA A 353 -32.85 -12.73 -35.63
CA ALA A 353 -31.46 -13.05 -35.97
C ALA A 353 -30.43 -11.92 -35.79
N VAL A 354 -30.69 -10.98 -34.88
CA VAL A 354 -29.66 -10.08 -34.36
C VAL A 354 -28.92 -10.79 -33.24
N LEU A 355 -27.72 -11.32 -33.53
CA LEU A 355 -26.83 -11.86 -32.52
C LEU A 355 -25.70 -10.87 -32.21
N GLU A 356 -25.53 -10.53 -30.94
CA GLU A 356 -24.51 -9.64 -30.42
C GLU A 356 -23.30 -10.45 -29.91
N GLU A 357 -22.08 -10.10 -30.32
CA GLU A 357 -20.86 -10.67 -29.71
C GLU A 357 -20.75 -10.14 -28.27
N LYS A 358 -21.16 -10.95 -27.29
CA LYS A 358 -21.20 -10.52 -25.88
C LYS A 358 -19.84 -10.66 -25.21
N GLN A 359 -19.20 -11.82 -25.37
CA GLN A 359 -18.02 -12.18 -24.59
C GLN A 359 -17.18 -13.30 -25.20
N LEU A 360 -15.93 -13.34 -24.76
CA LEU A 360 -14.92 -14.33 -25.13
C LEU A 360 -14.65 -15.22 -23.90
N LEU A 361 -14.78 -16.53 -24.06
CA LEU A 361 -14.46 -17.52 -23.03
C LEU A 361 -13.03 -18.03 -23.23
N LEU A 362 -12.33 -18.25 -22.11
CA LEU A 362 -10.93 -18.66 -22.06
C LEU A 362 -10.74 -19.62 -20.88
N GLY A 363 -10.13 -20.78 -21.13
CA GLY A 363 -9.63 -21.65 -20.06
C GLY A 363 -8.37 -21.07 -19.38
N ASP A 364 -7.55 -21.93 -18.77
CA ASP A 364 -6.33 -21.52 -18.04
C ASP A 364 -5.22 -20.88 -18.91
N SER A 365 -5.50 -20.63 -20.20
CA SER A 365 -4.62 -19.97 -21.16
C SER A 365 -3.24 -20.65 -21.29
N LEU A 366 -3.23 -21.98 -21.18
CA LEU A 366 -2.03 -22.80 -21.21
C LEU A 366 -1.54 -23.04 -22.65
N TYR A 367 -0.23 -23.23 -22.77
CA TYR A 367 0.47 -23.48 -24.04
C TYR A 367 -0.17 -24.63 -24.83
N ASN A 368 -0.49 -24.38 -26.10
CA ASN A 368 -1.01 -25.39 -27.04
C ASN A 368 -2.20 -26.18 -26.45
N ALA A 369 -3.09 -25.54 -25.68
CA ALA A 369 -4.20 -26.23 -25.01
C ALA A 369 -5.34 -26.63 -25.98
N HIS A 370 -5.51 -25.88 -27.07
CA HIS A 370 -6.59 -26.02 -28.07
C HIS A 370 -7.98 -25.89 -27.44
N PHE A 371 -8.15 -24.90 -26.54
CA PHE A 371 -9.43 -24.59 -25.92
C PHE A 371 -10.47 -24.21 -26.99
N GLY A 372 -11.61 -24.92 -27.02
CA GLY A 372 -12.66 -24.74 -28.04
C GLY A 372 -12.60 -25.71 -29.22
N GLU A 373 -11.74 -26.75 -29.18
CA GLU A 373 -11.76 -27.84 -30.19
C GLU A 373 -13.12 -28.56 -30.20
N SER A 374 -13.73 -28.72 -29.02
CA SER A 374 -15.09 -29.22 -28.82
C SER A 374 -15.89 -28.29 -27.90
N ILE A 375 -17.21 -28.23 -28.13
CA ILE A 375 -18.18 -27.51 -27.31
C ILE A 375 -19.46 -28.35 -27.26
N ALA A 376 -20.02 -28.55 -26.07
CA ALA A 376 -21.26 -29.32 -25.88
C ALA A 376 -22.20 -28.61 -24.90
N SER A 377 -23.49 -28.56 -25.23
CA SER A 377 -24.52 -28.20 -24.23
C SER A 377 -24.74 -29.37 -23.28
N LEU A 378 -24.75 -29.08 -21.98
CA LEU A 378 -25.05 -30.04 -20.92
C LEU A 378 -26.54 -30.03 -20.54
N GLY A 379 -27.25 -28.95 -20.87
CA GLY A 379 -28.49 -28.56 -20.19
C GLY A 379 -28.19 -27.94 -18.83
N ASP A 380 -29.23 -27.60 -18.08
CA ASP A 380 -29.13 -27.11 -16.70
C ASP A 380 -28.64 -28.26 -15.78
N ILE A 381 -27.40 -28.17 -15.27
CA ILE A 381 -26.80 -29.20 -14.40
C ILE A 381 -26.75 -28.82 -12.90
N ASP A 382 -27.14 -27.60 -12.52
CA ASP A 382 -27.27 -27.21 -11.10
C ASP A 382 -28.71 -26.86 -10.65
N ASP A 383 -29.69 -27.09 -11.51
CA ASP A 383 -31.15 -26.92 -11.35
C ASP A 383 -31.55 -25.45 -11.10
N ASP A 384 -30.88 -24.53 -11.79
CA ASP A 384 -30.91 -23.08 -11.57
C ASP A 384 -31.90 -22.34 -12.50
N GLY A 385 -32.19 -22.91 -13.67
CA GLY A 385 -33.05 -22.33 -14.71
C GLY A 385 -32.37 -22.06 -16.05
N PHE A 386 -31.04 -22.12 -16.14
CA PHE A 386 -30.26 -21.78 -17.34
C PHE A 386 -29.43 -22.97 -17.87
N PRO A 387 -29.38 -23.21 -19.20
CA PRO A 387 -28.57 -24.29 -19.77
C PRO A 387 -27.06 -24.06 -19.74
N ASP A 388 -26.33 -25.06 -19.22
CA ASP A 388 -24.86 -25.02 -19.09
C ASP A 388 -24.13 -25.58 -20.32
N VAL A 389 -22.84 -25.24 -20.45
CA VAL A 389 -21.97 -25.75 -21.52
C VAL A 389 -20.63 -26.29 -21.00
N ALA A 390 -20.15 -27.33 -21.67
CA ALA A 390 -18.79 -27.85 -21.58
C ALA A 390 -17.96 -27.40 -22.79
N ILE A 391 -16.69 -27.06 -22.56
CA ILE A 391 -15.71 -26.69 -23.59
C ILE A 391 -14.43 -27.51 -23.37
N GLY A 392 -13.98 -28.22 -24.41
CA GLY A 392 -12.78 -29.05 -24.39
C GLY A 392 -11.50 -28.26 -24.64
N ALA A 393 -10.42 -28.68 -23.97
CA ALA A 393 -9.04 -28.25 -24.20
C ALA A 393 -8.13 -29.51 -24.21
N PRO A 394 -8.15 -30.31 -25.28
CA PRO A 394 -7.62 -31.68 -25.25
C PRO A 394 -6.10 -31.78 -25.23
N ASN A 395 -5.39 -30.78 -25.75
CA ASN A 395 -3.93 -30.81 -25.84
C ASN A 395 -3.25 -30.29 -24.56
N GLU A 396 -4.04 -29.76 -23.62
CA GLU A 396 -3.59 -29.16 -22.37
C GLU A 396 -2.76 -30.11 -21.50
N ASN A 397 -1.75 -29.56 -20.82
CA ASN A 397 -0.87 -30.27 -19.88
C ASN A 397 -0.19 -31.51 -20.48
N ASP A 398 0.47 -31.34 -21.64
CA ASP A 398 1.11 -32.38 -22.45
C ASP A 398 0.13 -33.49 -22.88
N TYR A 399 -0.93 -33.10 -23.59
CA TYR A 399 -1.97 -33.99 -24.10
C TYR A 399 -2.68 -34.81 -23.01
N VAL A 400 -2.79 -34.28 -21.78
CA VAL A 400 -3.68 -34.87 -20.75
C VAL A 400 -5.12 -34.50 -21.06
N GLY A 401 -5.34 -33.24 -21.44
CA GLY A 401 -6.64 -32.67 -21.73
C GLY A 401 -7.43 -32.25 -20.48
N ALA A 402 -8.26 -31.24 -20.66
CA ALA A 402 -9.23 -30.79 -19.67
C ALA A 402 -10.56 -30.40 -20.33
N VAL A 403 -11.64 -30.46 -19.55
CA VAL A 403 -12.95 -29.91 -19.90
C VAL A 403 -13.29 -28.82 -18.89
N TYR A 404 -13.71 -27.66 -19.40
CA TYR A 404 -14.16 -26.52 -18.63
C TYR A 404 -15.66 -26.43 -18.71
N ILE A 405 -16.34 -26.19 -17.58
CA ILE A 405 -17.79 -26.05 -17.53
C ILE A 405 -18.13 -24.62 -17.14
N TYR A 406 -19.04 -24.01 -17.90
CA TYR A 406 -19.50 -22.64 -17.74
C TYR A 406 -21.01 -22.67 -17.53
N HIS A 407 -21.48 -21.96 -16.49
CA HIS A 407 -22.91 -21.88 -16.20
C HIS A 407 -23.60 -20.82 -17.05
N GLY A 408 -24.84 -21.11 -17.46
CA GLY A 408 -25.75 -20.08 -17.97
C GLY A 408 -26.07 -19.03 -16.90
N ASP A 409 -26.61 -17.89 -17.31
CA ASP A 409 -27.32 -16.96 -16.43
C ASP A 409 -28.35 -16.14 -17.22
N ALA A 410 -29.23 -15.41 -16.53
CA ALA A 410 -30.24 -14.53 -17.17
C ALA A 410 -29.64 -13.42 -18.08
N ASP A 411 -28.32 -13.22 -18.00
CA ASP A 411 -27.55 -12.29 -18.82
C ASP A 411 -27.03 -12.99 -20.10
N GLY A 412 -26.85 -14.31 -20.05
CA GLY A 412 -26.28 -15.19 -21.07
C GLY A 412 -25.50 -16.33 -20.42
N ILE A 413 -24.21 -16.11 -20.17
CA ILE A 413 -23.29 -17.14 -19.66
C ILE A 413 -22.21 -16.51 -18.78
N VAL A 414 -21.89 -17.16 -17.66
CA VAL A 414 -20.87 -16.67 -16.73
C VAL A 414 -19.49 -16.75 -17.38
N SER A 415 -18.76 -15.63 -17.45
CA SER A 415 -17.47 -15.55 -18.16
C SER A 415 -16.32 -16.33 -17.50
N THR A 416 -16.47 -16.74 -16.24
CA THR A 416 -15.54 -17.61 -15.50
C THR A 416 -16.12 -19.01 -15.39
N TYR A 417 -15.35 -20.04 -15.77
CA TYR A 417 -15.76 -21.43 -15.62
C TYR A 417 -16.04 -21.77 -14.14
N SER A 418 -17.08 -22.56 -13.88
CA SER A 418 -17.48 -23.00 -12.53
C SER A 418 -16.76 -24.28 -12.10
N MET A 419 -16.23 -25.05 -13.05
CA MET A 419 -15.46 -26.27 -12.82
C MET A 419 -14.44 -26.52 -13.92
N ARG A 420 -13.34 -27.19 -13.57
CA ARG A 420 -12.38 -27.77 -14.52
C ARG A 420 -12.15 -29.25 -14.22
N LEU A 421 -12.40 -30.11 -15.21
CA LEU A 421 -12.18 -31.56 -15.18
C LEU A 421 -10.90 -31.90 -15.96
N SER A 422 -9.80 -32.23 -15.29
CA SER A 422 -8.61 -32.75 -15.99
C SER A 422 -8.70 -34.27 -16.17
N GLY A 423 -8.30 -34.79 -17.32
CA GLY A 423 -8.34 -36.23 -17.61
C GLY A 423 -7.63 -37.09 -16.53
N LYS A 424 -6.52 -36.57 -15.97
CA LYS A 424 -5.78 -37.19 -14.84
C LYS A 424 -6.63 -37.47 -13.60
N MET A 425 -7.71 -36.71 -13.36
CA MET A 425 -8.59 -36.86 -12.19
C MET A 425 -9.57 -38.04 -12.36
N ILE A 426 -9.96 -38.36 -13.60
CA ILE A 426 -10.86 -39.48 -13.91
C ILE A 426 -10.06 -40.76 -14.16
N SER A 427 -8.90 -40.67 -14.82
CA SER A 427 -7.96 -41.79 -14.94
C SER A 427 -6.55 -41.32 -15.33
N PRO A 428 -5.46 -41.82 -14.71
CA PRO A 428 -4.10 -41.46 -15.10
C PRO A 428 -3.71 -41.89 -16.52
N LEU A 429 -4.49 -42.81 -17.11
CA LEU A 429 -4.35 -43.31 -18.49
C LEU A 429 -5.00 -42.39 -19.53
N LEU A 430 -5.84 -41.42 -19.15
CA LEU A 430 -6.47 -40.52 -20.12
C LEU A 430 -5.44 -39.60 -20.77
N ARG A 431 -5.54 -39.49 -22.09
CA ARG A 431 -4.80 -38.56 -22.95
C ARG A 431 -5.74 -38.01 -24.01
N MET A 432 -5.57 -36.74 -24.35
CA MET A 432 -6.47 -35.98 -25.23
C MET A 432 -7.93 -36.12 -24.78
N PHE A 433 -8.15 -35.89 -23.48
CA PHE A 433 -9.47 -35.87 -22.88
C PHE A 433 -10.31 -34.76 -23.54
N ASP A 434 -11.46 -35.14 -24.12
CA ASP A 434 -12.28 -34.31 -25.02
C ASP A 434 -11.60 -33.94 -26.36
N GLY A 435 -10.77 -34.83 -26.90
CA GLY A 435 -9.97 -34.60 -28.10
C GLY A 435 -10.23 -35.56 -29.26
N SER A 436 -10.25 -35.01 -30.48
CA SER A 436 -10.50 -35.73 -31.74
C SER A 436 -9.39 -36.73 -32.16
N GLN A 437 -8.35 -36.97 -31.35
CA GLN A 437 -7.24 -37.88 -31.67
C GLN A 437 -6.82 -38.77 -30.47
N VAL A 438 -7.80 -39.35 -29.77
CA VAL A 438 -7.60 -40.26 -28.62
C VAL A 438 -6.63 -41.41 -28.92
N PHE A 439 -5.40 -41.35 -28.37
CA PHE A 439 -4.41 -42.43 -28.47
C PHE A 439 -4.73 -43.65 -27.59
N ASP A 440 -5.39 -43.46 -26.44
CA ASP A 440 -5.71 -44.53 -25.46
C ASP A 440 -7.23 -44.67 -25.26
N SER A 441 -7.76 -45.86 -25.55
CA SER A 441 -9.17 -46.07 -25.92
C SER A 441 -10.14 -46.07 -24.74
N VAL A 442 -10.53 -44.88 -24.27
CA VAL A 442 -11.35 -44.69 -23.07
C VAL A 442 -12.47 -43.68 -23.30
N ALA A 443 -13.70 -44.04 -22.90
CA ALA A 443 -14.85 -43.14 -22.83
C ALA A 443 -15.43 -43.15 -21.41
N SER A 444 -15.69 -41.98 -20.83
CA SER A 444 -16.17 -41.85 -19.44
C SER A 444 -17.49 -41.09 -19.35
N LEU A 445 -18.44 -41.64 -18.60
CA LEU A 445 -19.64 -40.95 -18.14
C LEU A 445 -19.49 -40.66 -16.63
N ALA A 446 -19.79 -39.44 -16.22
CA ALA A 446 -19.95 -39.04 -14.84
C ALA A 446 -21.32 -38.39 -14.69
N ASP A 447 -22.10 -38.80 -13.69
CA ASP A 447 -23.43 -38.25 -13.45
C ASP A 447 -23.34 -36.95 -12.63
N SER A 448 -24.26 -36.02 -12.91
CA SER A 448 -24.46 -34.80 -12.13
C SER A 448 -25.01 -35.12 -10.75
N ARG A 449 -24.30 -34.73 -9.69
CA ARG A 449 -24.74 -34.85 -8.30
C ARG A 449 -25.91 -33.90 -8.05
N PRO A 450 -26.96 -34.31 -7.32
CA PRO A 450 -28.12 -33.45 -7.10
C PRO A 450 -27.74 -32.21 -6.29
N VAL A 451 -27.99 -31.04 -6.87
CA VAL A 451 -27.68 -29.76 -6.25
C VAL A 451 -28.80 -29.35 -5.30
N ILE A 452 -28.41 -28.87 -4.11
CA ILE A 452 -29.32 -28.40 -3.07
C ILE A 452 -29.08 -26.94 -2.75
N THR A 453 -30.17 -26.17 -2.68
CA THR A 453 -30.17 -24.80 -2.16
C THR A 453 -30.64 -24.84 -0.72
N VAL A 454 -29.79 -24.35 0.19
CA VAL A 454 -30.12 -24.16 1.61
C VAL A 454 -30.49 -22.69 1.82
N GLU A 455 -31.69 -22.47 2.33
CA GLU A 455 -32.18 -21.19 2.81
C GLU A 455 -31.91 -21.08 4.31
N ILE A 456 -31.36 -19.95 4.75
CA ILE A 456 -31.06 -19.68 6.16
C ILE A 456 -31.67 -18.34 6.53
N THR A 457 -32.46 -18.33 7.60
CA THR A 457 -33.05 -17.11 8.16
C THR A 457 -32.49 -16.90 9.57
N ILE A 458 -31.84 -15.76 9.79
CA ILE A 458 -31.31 -15.36 11.11
C ILE A 458 -32.30 -14.34 11.70
N LEU A 459 -33.10 -14.77 12.68
CA LEU A 459 -34.04 -13.93 13.40
C LEU A 459 -33.32 -13.23 14.57
N LEU A 460 -33.44 -11.91 14.61
CA LEU A 460 -32.83 -10.99 15.58
C LEU A 460 -33.89 -9.97 16.04
N PRO A 461 -33.75 -9.34 17.22
CA PRO A 461 -34.53 -8.16 17.56
C PRO A 461 -34.11 -6.97 16.68
N GLU A 462 -35.04 -6.04 16.41
CA GLU A 462 -34.78 -4.85 15.59
C GLU A 462 -33.75 -3.92 16.27
N SER A 463 -33.96 -3.63 17.56
CA SER A 463 -33.07 -2.83 18.40
C SER A 463 -32.74 -3.52 19.72
N LEU A 464 -31.68 -3.06 20.39
CA LEU A 464 -31.21 -3.56 21.67
C LEU A 464 -31.03 -2.43 22.70
N ASN A 465 -31.81 -2.47 23.78
CA ASN A 465 -31.69 -1.55 24.89
C ASN A 465 -30.58 -2.00 25.88
N ILE A 466 -29.50 -1.24 25.99
CA ILE A 466 -28.41 -1.47 26.95
C ILE A 466 -28.65 -0.83 28.33
N THR A 467 -29.67 0.02 28.47
CA THR A 467 -30.00 0.70 29.74
C THR A 467 -30.94 -0.13 30.61
N ALA A 468 -31.69 -1.06 30.01
CA ALA A 468 -32.60 -1.99 30.65
C ALA A 468 -32.04 -3.44 30.59
N PRO A 469 -31.20 -3.89 31.55
CA PRO A 469 -30.68 -5.25 31.57
C PRO A 469 -31.80 -6.26 31.82
N GLN A 470 -32.07 -7.12 30.84
CA GLN A 470 -33.17 -8.09 30.88
C GLN A 470 -32.78 -9.45 31.48
N CYS A 471 -31.49 -9.70 31.69
CA CYS A 471 -30.95 -11.00 32.11
C CYS A 471 -29.97 -10.89 33.29
N HIS A 472 -29.61 -12.06 33.83
CA HIS A 472 -28.62 -12.20 34.88
C HIS A 472 -27.52 -13.17 34.44
N ASP A 473 -26.26 -12.75 34.57
CA ASP A 473 -25.07 -13.60 34.47
C ASP A 473 -24.58 -13.87 35.89
N GLY A 474 -24.88 -15.08 36.40
CA GLY A 474 -24.76 -15.40 37.82
C GLY A 474 -25.58 -14.45 38.71
N PHE A 475 -24.89 -13.60 39.47
CA PHE A 475 -25.50 -12.58 40.34
C PHE A 475 -25.56 -11.18 39.70
N GLN A 476 -25.11 -11.01 38.46
CA GLN A 476 -24.91 -9.69 37.84
C GLN A 476 -25.94 -9.42 36.74
N PRO A 477 -26.66 -8.28 36.75
CA PRO A 477 -27.56 -7.93 35.65
C PRO A 477 -26.77 -7.61 34.37
N VAL A 478 -27.28 -8.09 33.23
CA VAL A 478 -26.70 -7.95 31.89
C VAL A 478 -27.79 -7.79 30.83
N THR A 479 -27.45 -7.17 29.70
CA THR A 479 -28.30 -7.16 28.51
C THR A 479 -28.05 -8.42 27.67
N CYS A 480 -29.12 -8.98 27.14
CA CYS A 480 -29.17 -10.25 26.42
C CYS A 480 -30.10 -10.14 25.22
N LEU A 481 -29.92 -11.03 24.24
CA LEU A 481 -30.77 -11.11 23.06
C LEU A 481 -30.90 -12.56 22.56
N ASN A 482 -32.10 -12.92 22.12
CA ASN A 482 -32.37 -14.23 21.52
C ASN A 482 -32.03 -14.17 20.02
N VAL A 483 -31.12 -15.02 19.57
CA VAL A 483 -30.86 -15.27 18.15
C VAL A 483 -31.50 -16.60 17.78
N SER A 484 -32.33 -16.66 16.74
CA SER A 484 -32.84 -17.93 16.21
C SER A 484 -32.36 -18.12 14.77
N THR A 485 -31.75 -19.26 14.48
CA THR A 485 -31.27 -19.59 13.13
C THR A 485 -32.12 -20.71 12.57
N CYS A 486 -32.94 -20.39 11.57
CA CYS A 486 -33.82 -21.33 10.87
C CYS A 486 -33.18 -21.78 9.56
N PHE A 487 -33.24 -23.09 9.30
CA PHE A 487 -32.65 -23.75 8.14
C PHE A 487 -33.74 -24.52 7.39
N ARG A 488 -33.75 -24.38 6.07
CA ARG A 488 -34.64 -25.11 5.15
C ARG A 488 -33.85 -25.43 3.89
N PHE A 489 -34.12 -26.57 3.23
CA PHE A 489 -33.47 -26.86 1.95
C PHE A 489 -34.44 -27.44 0.92
N HIS A 490 -34.12 -27.17 -0.35
CA HIS A 490 -34.82 -27.68 -1.52
C HIS A 490 -33.79 -28.20 -2.54
N GLY A 491 -34.22 -29.15 -3.34
CA GLY A 491 -33.44 -29.72 -4.44
C GLY A 491 -34.19 -30.88 -5.10
N LYS A 492 -33.80 -31.19 -6.35
CA LYS A 492 -34.40 -32.25 -7.17
C LYS A 492 -34.06 -33.64 -6.60
N GLU A 493 -35.08 -34.46 -6.37
CA GLU A 493 -34.97 -35.91 -6.08
C GLU A 493 -33.92 -36.37 -5.04
N VAL A 494 -33.62 -35.57 -4.00
CA VAL A 494 -32.71 -35.99 -2.91
C VAL A 494 -33.42 -36.99 -1.97
N PRO A 495 -32.97 -38.26 -1.88
CA PRO A 495 -33.56 -39.24 -0.97
C PRO A 495 -32.99 -39.09 0.45
N GLY A 496 -33.79 -39.39 1.47
CA GLY A 496 -33.35 -39.39 2.86
C GLY A 496 -33.18 -37.99 3.46
N GLU A 497 -32.19 -37.83 4.34
CA GLU A 497 -31.93 -36.61 5.11
C GLU A 497 -30.47 -36.18 5.00
N ILE A 498 -30.20 -34.89 5.22
CA ILE A 498 -28.85 -34.31 5.19
C ILE A 498 -28.43 -33.78 6.56
N GLU A 499 -27.20 -34.09 6.98
CA GLU A 499 -26.51 -33.41 8.06
C GLU A 499 -25.93 -32.11 7.48
N LEU A 500 -26.36 -30.95 7.99
CA LEU A 500 -25.74 -29.66 7.72
C LEU A 500 -24.86 -29.28 8.91
N ILE A 501 -23.59 -28.96 8.64
CA ILE A 501 -22.66 -28.44 9.65
C ILE A 501 -22.65 -26.93 9.48
N TYR A 502 -22.98 -26.18 10.53
CA TYR A 502 -23.02 -24.73 10.46
C TYR A 502 -22.29 -24.09 11.62
N ASN A 503 -21.88 -22.85 11.42
CA ASN A 503 -21.04 -22.12 12.35
C ASN A 503 -21.54 -20.67 12.41
N LEU A 504 -22.19 -20.35 13.53
CA LEU A 504 -22.72 -19.04 13.88
C LEU A 504 -21.59 -18.22 14.53
N THR A 505 -21.20 -17.13 13.88
CA THR A 505 -20.26 -16.13 14.40
C THR A 505 -21.02 -14.86 14.75
N ALA A 506 -20.72 -14.28 15.91
CA ALA A 506 -21.30 -13.02 16.36
C ALA A 506 -20.30 -11.87 16.24
N ASP A 507 -20.82 -10.67 15.95
CA ASP A 507 -20.07 -9.43 15.73
C ASP A 507 -18.95 -9.55 14.68
N THR A 508 -19.27 -10.22 13.56
CA THR A 508 -18.30 -10.63 12.52
C THR A 508 -17.46 -9.46 12.01
N VAL A 509 -18.03 -8.26 11.86
CA VAL A 509 -17.31 -7.05 11.37
C VAL A 509 -16.22 -6.58 12.33
N LYS A 510 -16.36 -6.77 13.65
CA LYS A 510 -15.29 -6.50 14.61
C LYS A 510 -14.18 -7.54 14.49
N LYS A 511 -14.57 -8.82 14.41
CA LYS A 511 -13.66 -9.96 14.29
C LYS A 511 -12.83 -9.93 13.00
N GLU A 512 -13.42 -9.54 11.87
CA GLU A 512 -12.75 -9.30 10.58
C GLU A 512 -11.68 -8.19 10.67
N ARG A 513 -11.86 -7.21 11.57
CA ARG A 513 -10.91 -6.12 11.85
C ARG A 513 -9.93 -6.44 13.00
N GLY A 514 -9.88 -7.68 13.49
CA GLY A 514 -9.03 -8.08 14.61
C GLY A 514 -9.48 -7.54 15.98
N LEU A 515 -10.66 -6.94 16.08
CA LEU A 515 -11.22 -6.39 17.31
C LEU A 515 -12.04 -7.45 18.06
N GLN A 516 -12.14 -7.32 19.39
CA GLN A 516 -12.98 -8.20 20.19
C GLN A 516 -14.47 -8.00 19.86
N SER A 517 -15.22 -9.11 19.75
CA SER A 517 -16.68 -9.11 19.70
C SER A 517 -17.27 -8.40 20.92
N ARG A 518 -18.34 -7.61 20.72
CA ARG A 518 -19.15 -6.98 21.78
C ARG A 518 -20.12 -7.95 22.48
N VAL A 519 -20.31 -9.15 21.94
CA VAL A 519 -21.27 -10.16 22.44
C VAL A 519 -20.70 -11.58 22.48
N TYR A 520 -21.28 -12.44 23.31
CA TYR A 520 -20.91 -13.85 23.50
C TYR A 520 -22.13 -14.77 23.41
N ILE A 521 -21.96 -15.98 22.88
CA ILE A 521 -23.07 -16.91 22.54
C ILE A 521 -23.38 -17.91 23.67
N SER A 522 -22.48 -18.05 24.67
CA SER A 522 -22.69 -18.87 25.87
C SER A 522 -22.34 -18.08 27.13
N ALA A 523 -22.99 -18.45 28.25
CA ALA A 523 -22.67 -17.98 29.59
C ALA A 523 -21.59 -18.83 30.30
N SER A 524 -21.33 -20.06 29.83
CA SER A 524 -20.33 -20.95 30.47
C SER A 524 -18.89 -20.62 30.05
N GLU A 525 -18.72 -20.18 28.81
CA GLU A 525 -17.45 -19.70 28.24
C GLU A 525 -17.75 -18.52 27.30
N PRO A 526 -16.95 -17.44 27.31
CA PRO A 526 -17.22 -16.22 26.53
C PRO A 526 -16.85 -16.37 25.04
N VAL A 527 -17.49 -17.33 24.35
CA VAL A 527 -17.20 -17.65 22.95
C VAL A 527 -18.03 -16.78 22.01
N SER A 528 -17.39 -16.18 21.01
CA SER A 528 -18.01 -15.36 19.95
C SER A 528 -18.48 -16.18 18.74
N GLN A 529 -18.37 -17.52 18.81
CA GLN A 529 -18.55 -18.42 17.67
C GLN A 529 -18.94 -19.82 18.15
N VAL A 530 -19.98 -20.40 17.57
CA VAL A 530 -20.48 -21.74 17.90
C VAL A 530 -20.61 -22.54 16.61
N THR A 531 -20.13 -23.79 16.61
CA THR A 531 -20.26 -24.73 15.49
C THR A 531 -21.19 -25.85 15.91
N GLU A 532 -22.25 -26.06 15.14
CA GLU A 532 -23.31 -27.02 15.44
C GLU A 532 -23.67 -27.88 14.22
N LYS A 533 -24.47 -28.91 14.48
CA LYS A 533 -24.94 -29.87 13.48
C LYS A 533 -26.46 -29.97 13.49
N ILE A 534 -27.07 -29.94 12.31
CA ILE A 534 -28.53 -30.01 12.16
C ILE A 534 -28.90 -31.00 11.06
N GLU A 535 -29.77 -31.96 11.41
CA GLU A 535 -30.34 -32.92 10.47
C GLU A 535 -31.62 -32.33 9.88
N LEU A 536 -31.70 -32.32 8.55
CA LEU A 536 -32.78 -31.74 7.76
C LEU A 536 -33.40 -32.79 6.81
N SER A 537 -34.73 -32.89 6.80
CA SER A 537 -35.49 -33.54 5.72
C SER A 537 -35.95 -32.50 4.68
N SER A 538 -36.05 -32.91 3.41
CA SER A 538 -36.42 -32.04 2.30
C SER A 538 -37.72 -31.27 2.54
N LYS A 539 -37.72 -29.97 2.20
CA LYS A 539 -38.85 -29.03 2.36
C LYS A 539 -39.37 -28.79 3.78
N LYS A 540 -38.71 -29.34 4.82
CA LYS A 540 -38.99 -28.98 6.22
C LYS A 540 -38.05 -27.86 6.67
N GLU A 541 -38.58 -27.00 7.55
CA GLU A 541 -37.80 -25.99 8.25
C GLU A 541 -37.49 -26.48 9.66
N ARG A 542 -36.27 -26.20 10.14
CA ARG A 542 -35.84 -26.50 11.52
C ARG A 542 -35.03 -25.32 12.05
N CYS A 543 -35.34 -24.87 13.26
CA CYS A 543 -34.71 -23.70 13.86
C CYS A 543 -34.04 -24.06 15.19
N GLU A 544 -32.80 -23.64 15.36
CA GLU A 544 -32.09 -23.71 16.64
C GLU A 544 -32.03 -22.30 17.27
N ARG A 545 -31.92 -22.22 18.60
CA ARG A 545 -32.02 -20.98 19.38
C ARG A 545 -30.80 -20.77 20.27
N TYR A 546 -30.27 -19.55 20.23
CA TYR A 546 -29.08 -19.13 20.97
C TYR A 546 -29.36 -17.94 21.87
N PHE A 547 -28.73 -17.93 23.04
CA PHE A 547 -28.93 -16.93 24.07
C PHE A 547 -27.68 -16.05 24.20
N VAL A 548 -27.68 -14.92 23.51
CA VAL A 548 -26.49 -14.10 23.33
C VAL A 548 -26.44 -13.00 24.40
N ILE A 549 -25.32 -12.92 25.13
CA ILE A 549 -25.07 -11.94 26.19
C ILE A 549 -24.18 -10.82 25.65
N VAL A 550 -24.50 -9.57 25.98
CA VAL A 550 -23.73 -8.38 25.57
C VAL A 550 -22.75 -7.98 26.68
N LYS A 551 -21.54 -7.56 26.31
CA LYS A 551 -20.55 -7.09 27.29
C LYS A 551 -21.05 -5.86 28.05
N ARG A 552 -20.57 -5.72 29.28
CA ARG A 552 -20.84 -4.56 30.16
C ARG A 552 -20.16 -3.27 29.66
N GLU A 553 -18.95 -3.39 29.12
CA GLU A 553 -18.18 -2.27 28.56
C GLU A 553 -18.13 -2.34 27.03
N VAL A 554 -19.17 -1.82 26.39
CA VAL A 554 -19.21 -1.66 24.93
C VAL A 554 -18.90 -0.19 24.58
N LYS A 555 -17.71 0.06 24.02
CA LYS A 555 -17.32 1.39 23.52
C LYS A 555 -18.05 1.77 22.22
N ASP A 556 -18.25 0.83 21.32
CA ASP A 556 -18.95 1.06 20.05
C ASP A 556 -20.39 0.57 20.12
N VAL A 557 -21.29 1.51 20.42
CA VAL A 557 -22.76 1.35 20.40
C VAL A 557 -23.39 1.90 19.12
N ILE A 558 -22.59 2.35 18.14
CA ILE A 558 -23.08 3.04 16.94
C ILE A 558 -23.17 2.06 15.76
N SER A 559 -22.16 1.20 15.59
CA SER A 559 -22.14 0.23 14.50
C SER A 559 -23.05 -0.98 14.79
N PRO A 560 -23.73 -1.55 13.78
CA PRO A 560 -24.59 -2.71 13.97
C PRO A 560 -23.82 -3.94 14.46
N ILE A 561 -24.49 -4.80 15.23
CA ILE A 561 -23.97 -6.13 15.60
C ILE A 561 -24.37 -7.10 14.49
N VAL A 562 -23.41 -7.49 13.66
CA VAL A 562 -23.62 -8.40 12.53
C VAL A 562 -23.39 -9.85 12.97
N PHE A 563 -24.39 -10.71 12.76
CA PHE A 563 -24.29 -12.16 12.93
C PHE A 563 -24.10 -12.82 11.56
N GLU A 564 -23.15 -13.76 11.46
CA GLU A 564 -22.93 -14.56 10.27
C GLU A 564 -23.16 -16.05 10.57
N VAL A 565 -24.02 -16.71 9.80
CA VAL A 565 -24.11 -18.17 9.77
C VAL A 565 -23.40 -18.69 8.53
N THR A 566 -22.26 -19.35 8.74
CA THR A 566 -21.53 -20.09 7.69
C THR A 566 -21.94 -21.55 7.69
N TYR A 567 -21.95 -22.22 6.54
CA TYR A 567 -22.43 -23.61 6.45
C TYR A 567 -21.66 -24.48 5.44
N SER A 568 -21.62 -25.78 5.72
CA SER A 568 -21.09 -26.84 4.86
C SER A 568 -21.90 -28.12 5.01
N LEU A 569 -21.82 -28.99 4.01
CA LEU A 569 -22.56 -30.25 3.98
C LEU A 569 -21.78 -31.35 4.73
N GLY A 570 -22.45 -32.02 5.65
CA GLY A 570 -21.96 -33.19 6.37
C GLY A 570 -22.33 -34.49 5.65
N LYS A 571 -22.75 -35.49 6.42
CA LYS A 571 -23.21 -36.79 5.91
C LYS A 571 -24.57 -36.70 5.22
N HIS A 572 -24.72 -37.48 4.15
CA HIS A 572 -26.00 -37.81 3.55
C HIS A 572 -26.50 -39.13 4.16
N ILE A 573 -27.73 -39.13 4.69
CA ILE A 573 -28.29 -40.24 5.47
C ILE A 573 -29.45 -40.87 4.68
N ILE A 574 -29.21 -42.06 4.12
CA ILE A 574 -30.22 -42.84 3.38
C ILE A 574 -30.62 -44.06 4.20
N GLY A 575 -31.93 -44.25 4.41
CA GLY A 575 -32.48 -45.37 5.17
C GLY A 575 -32.53 -46.67 4.37
N GLY A 576 -31.39 -47.35 4.20
CA GLY A 576 -31.33 -48.68 3.59
C GLY A 576 -29.92 -49.23 3.41
N LYS A 577 -29.80 -50.55 3.24
CA LYS A 577 -28.60 -51.16 2.66
C LYS A 577 -28.71 -51.05 1.14
N ASP A 578 -27.84 -50.26 0.51
CA ASP A 578 -27.76 -50.18 -0.94
C ASP A 578 -27.00 -51.37 -1.53
N ASP A 579 -27.68 -52.51 -1.70
CA ASP A 579 -27.28 -53.58 -2.62
C ASP A 579 -27.56 -53.16 -4.08
N LYS A 580 -27.12 -51.95 -4.47
CA LYS A 580 -27.27 -51.37 -5.81
C LYS A 580 -25.93 -51.36 -6.56
N GLU A 581 -25.99 -51.57 -7.87
CA GLU A 581 -24.84 -51.62 -8.78
C GLU A 581 -24.09 -50.28 -8.91
N LEU A 582 -24.77 -49.16 -8.60
CA LEU A 582 -24.20 -47.83 -8.45
C LEU A 582 -24.70 -47.24 -7.11
N PRO A 583 -23.84 -46.57 -6.32
CA PRO A 583 -24.24 -45.92 -5.08
C PRO A 583 -25.13 -44.69 -5.35
N ALA A 584 -25.94 -44.30 -4.37
CA ALA A 584 -26.68 -43.05 -4.44
C ALA A 584 -25.73 -41.84 -4.46
N LEU A 585 -25.96 -40.91 -5.39
CA LEU A 585 -25.15 -39.70 -5.54
C LEU A 585 -25.34 -38.77 -4.32
N LYS A 586 -24.22 -38.46 -3.64
CA LYS A 586 -24.20 -37.51 -2.52
C LYS A 586 -24.58 -36.11 -3.06
N PRO A 587 -25.57 -35.40 -2.48
CA PRO A 587 -25.91 -34.05 -2.92
C PRO A 587 -24.74 -33.08 -2.72
N ILE A 588 -24.83 -31.87 -3.29
CA ILE A 588 -23.92 -30.76 -2.98
C ILE A 588 -24.64 -29.42 -2.91
N LEU A 589 -24.14 -28.52 -2.07
CA LEU A 589 -24.62 -27.15 -1.96
C LEU A 589 -24.40 -26.40 -3.29
N ARG A 590 -25.41 -25.65 -3.77
CA ARG A 590 -25.30 -24.77 -4.95
C ARG A 590 -24.12 -23.82 -4.80
N TRP A 591 -23.30 -23.73 -5.86
CA TRP A 591 -22.20 -22.79 -5.93
C TRP A 591 -22.71 -21.35 -6.06
N LYS A 592 -22.04 -20.38 -5.44
CA LYS A 592 -22.36 -18.95 -5.58
C LYS A 592 -21.09 -18.16 -5.87
N LYS A 593 -20.90 -17.78 -7.14
CA LYS A 593 -19.93 -16.81 -7.71
C LYS A 593 -18.85 -16.29 -6.75
N GLY A 594 -17.89 -17.15 -6.37
CA GLY A 594 -16.75 -16.79 -5.51
C GLY A 594 -17.07 -16.40 -4.05
N HIS A 595 -18.32 -16.46 -3.61
CA HIS A 595 -18.74 -16.09 -2.26
C HIS A 595 -18.68 -17.26 -1.28
N LYS A 596 -18.20 -16.98 -0.07
CA LYS A 596 -18.31 -17.85 1.11
C LYS A 596 -19.80 -18.17 1.34
N LEU A 597 -20.14 -19.45 1.53
CA LEU A 597 -21.51 -19.87 1.86
C LEU A 597 -21.87 -19.40 3.28
N ALA A 598 -22.45 -18.21 3.33
CA ALA A 598 -22.68 -17.45 4.55
C ALA A 598 -23.95 -16.59 4.40
N GLN A 599 -24.85 -16.68 5.39
CA GLN A 599 -25.93 -15.72 5.56
C GLN A 599 -25.52 -14.69 6.63
N ARG A 600 -25.81 -13.42 6.40
CA ARG A 600 -25.66 -12.35 7.40
C ARG A 600 -27.02 -11.73 7.74
N ASN A 601 -27.19 -11.32 8.99
CA ASN A 601 -28.21 -10.36 9.43
C ASN A 601 -27.63 -9.52 10.57
N GLN A 602 -28.29 -8.41 10.93
CA GLN A 602 -27.79 -7.46 11.92
C GLN A 602 -28.88 -6.92 12.85
N THR A 603 -28.46 -6.47 14.03
CA THR A 603 -29.28 -5.72 15.00
C THR A 603 -28.52 -4.46 15.43
N VAL A 604 -29.23 -3.41 15.85
CA VAL A 604 -28.64 -2.14 16.28
C VAL A 604 -28.90 -1.87 17.76
N PHE A 605 -28.11 -1.01 18.39
CA PHE A 605 -28.45 -0.49 19.71
C PHE A 605 -29.59 0.52 19.58
N GLU A 606 -30.52 0.51 20.55
CA GLU A 606 -31.60 1.49 20.63
C GLU A 606 -31.03 2.88 20.97
N ARG A 607 -31.53 3.92 20.30
CA ARG A 607 -31.07 5.32 20.45
C ARG A 607 -32.23 6.20 20.93
N ASN A 608 -32.03 6.92 22.02
CA ASN A 608 -33.03 7.84 22.59
C ASN A 608 -32.81 9.26 22.07
N CYS A 609 -33.11 9.49 20.79
CA CYS A 609 -32.95 10.79 20.13
C CYS A 609 -34.29 11.54 20.07
N LEU A 610 -34.26 12.87 20.18
CA LEU A 610 -35.41 13.75 20.00
C LEU A 610 -35.53 14.29 18.57
N SER A 611 -34.44 14.24 17.79
CA SER A 611 -34.43 14.55 16.36
C SER A 611 -34.32 13.29 15.49
N ASP A 612 -34.95 13.29 14.32
CA ASP A 612 -34.93 12.17 13.37
C ASP A 612 -33.49 11.80 12.92
N ASP A 613 -32.60 12.79 12.82
CA ASP A 613 -31.18 12.62 12.45
C ASP A 613 -30.27 12.23 13.65
N CYS A 614 -30.79 12.27 14.88
CA CYS A 614 -30.03 12.14 16.13
C CYS A 614 -28.82 13.09 16.24
N ALA A 615 -29.04 14.37 15.91
CA ALA A 615 -27.96 15.33 15.75
C ALA A 615 -27.39 15.81 17.10
N ALA A 616 -26.09 15.64 17.30
CA ALA A 616 -25.35 16.29 18.39
C ALA A 616 -25.01 17.75 18.01
N ASP A 617 -24.78 18.58 19.03
CA ASP A 617 -24.34 19.98 18.91
C ASP A 617 -23.31 20.20 20.02
N LEU A 618 -22.02 20.06 19.68
CA LEU A 618 -20.91 20.08 20.61
C LEU A 618 -20.22 21.45 20.62
N GLY A 619 -19.72 21.84 21.80
CA GLY A 619 -19.01 23.11 21.93
C GLY A 619 -17.85 23.06 22.92
N LEU A 620 -16.68 23.52 22.48
CA LEU A 620 -15.48 23.66 23.30
C LEU A 620 -15.29 25.10 23.77
N HIS A 621 -15.02 25.26 25.05
CA HIS A 621 -14.59 26.53 25.66
C HIS A 621 -13.42 26.22 26.59
N GLY A 622 -12.39 27.07 26.66
CA GLY A 622 -11.24 26.77 27.50
C GLY A 622 -10.28 27.92 27.67
N LYS A 623 -9.31 27.74 28.58
CA LYS A 623 -8.25 28.72 28.85
C LYS A 623 -6.98 28.07 29.37
N LEU A 624 -5.85 28.71 29.05
CA LEU A 624 -4.58 28.44 29.72
C LEU A 624 -4.62 29.02 31.14
N LEU A 625 -4.20 28.20 32.10
CA LEU A 625 -4.03 28.53 33.51
C LEU A 625 -2.54 28.41 33.85
N LEU A 626 -1.95 29.57 34.10
CA LEU A 626 -0.58 29.75 34.59
C LEU A 626 -0.56 29.80 36.13
N SER A 627 0.63 29.70 36.73
CA SER A 627 0.80 29.92 38.17
C SER A 627 0.45 31.37 38.55
N SER A 628 -0.05 31.58 39.78
CA SER A 628 -0.62 32.86 40.24
C SER A 628 0.35 34.04 40.25
N SER A 629 1.66 33.80 40.18
CA SER A 629 2.68 34.84 40.01
C SER A 629 2.72 35.46 38.60
N MET A 630 2.02 34.86 37.61
CA MET A 630 2.14 35.21 36.19
C MET A 630 0.83 35.70 35.54
N GLU A 631 -0.31 35.76 36.26
CA GLU A 631 -1.65 36.05 35.69
C GLU A 631 -1.77 37.37 34.89
N HIS A 632 -0.83 38.30 35.02
CA HIS A 632 -0.84 39.61 34.36
C HIS A 632 0.25 39.79 33.29
N LYS A 633 1.05 38.76 32.98
CA LYS A 633 2.08 38.80 31.91
C LYS A 633 1.52 38.21 30.60
N PRO A 634 1.66 38.90 29.44
CA PRO A 634 1.16 38.42 28.15
C PRO A 634 2.13 37.47 27.43
N PHE A 635 3.06 36.84 28.15
CA PHE A 635 4.05 35.91 27.62
C PHE A 635 4.50 34.93 28.71
N LEU A 636 4.95 33.75 28.28
CA LEU A 636 5.60 32.75 29.12
C LEU A 636 7.11 32.94 29.07
N ALA A 637 7.72 33.22 30.23
CA ALA A 637 9.16 33.24 30.39
C ALA A 637 9.72 31.80 30.46
N LEU A 638 10.70 31.49 29.62
CA LEU A 638 11.36 30.18 29.59
C LEU A 638 11.98 29.87 30.96
N GLY A 639 11.71 28.67 31.50
CA GLY A 639 12.17 28.24 32.82
C GLY A 639 11.42 28.83 34.04
N ALA A 640 10.48 29.76 33.86
CA ALA A 640 9.80 30.44 34.98
C ALA A 640 8.70 29.59 35.67
N VAL A 641 8.11 28.62 34.95
CA VAL A 641 7.19 27.62 35.50
C VAL A 641 7.56 26.23 35.00
N LYS A 642 7.27 25.20 35.80
CA LYS A 642 7.48 23.78 35.45
C LYS A 642 6.26 23.11 34.82
N ASN A 643 5.08 23.66 35.04
CA ASN A 643 3.82 23.08 34.63
C ASN A 643 2.91 24.17 34.05
N ILE A 644 2.25 23.86 32.95
CA ILE A 644 1.12 24.65 32.42
C ILE A 644 -0.13 23.77 32.43
N SER A 645 -1.30 24.38 32.64
CA SER A 645 -2.57 23.65 32.66
C SER A 645 -3.58 24.27 31.69
N VAL A 646 -4.21 23.42 30.87
CA VAL A 646 -5.27 23.80 29.94
C VAL A 646 -6.59 23.36 30.58
N ASN A 647 -7.42 24.29 31.03
CA ASN A 647 -8.78 23.95 31.48
C ASN A 647 -9.73 23.97 30.29
N ILE A 648 -10.37 22.83 30.01
CA ILE A 648 -11.36 22.65 28.94
C ILE A 648 -12.73 22.37 29.55
N THR A 649 -13.71 23.07 29.00
CA THR A 649 -15.14 22.86 29.15
C THR A 649 -15.68 22.34 27.82
N ILE A 650 -16.41 21.23 27.86
CA ILE A 650 -17.24 20.77 26.72
C ILE A 650 -18.71 20.78 27.12
N ARG A 651 -19.55 21.27 26.20
CA ARG A 651 -21.02 21.24 26.28
C ARG A 651 -21.58 20.36 25.15
N ASN A 652 -22.77 19.80 25.38
CA ASN A 652 -23.62 19.22 24.33
C ASN A 652 -25.00 19.89 24.44
N ALA A 653 -25.43 20.57 23.38
CA ALA A 653 -26.73 21.23 23.29
C ALA A 653 -27.76 20.45 22.43
N GLY A 654 -27.31 19.40 21.72
CA GLY A 654 -28.14 18.58 20.82
C GLY A 654 -28.69 17.33 21.49
N ASP A 655 -28.90 16.27 20.72
CA ASP A 655 -29.21 14.92 21.21
C ASP A 655 -28.01 14.25 21.92
N ASP A 656 -28.23 13.12 22.59
CA ASP A 656 -27.19 12.35 23.29
C ASP A 656 -26.02 11.98 22.35
N ALA A 657 -24.80 12.41 22.70
CA ALA A 657 -23.61 12.32 21.86
C ALA A 657 -22.73 11.10 22.21
N TYR A 658 -22.74 10.11 21.32
CA TYR A 658 -22.05 8.82 21.46
C TYR A 658 -20.58 8.92 21.01
N ASP A 659 -19.68 8.19 21.68
CA ASP A 659 -18.21 8.24 21.46
C ASP A 659 -17.65 9.69 21.35
N THR A 660 -18.08 10.54 22.30
CA THR A 660 -17.61 11.94 22.37
C THR A 660 -16.16 11.99 22.80
N ASN A 661 -15.30 12.58 21.97
CA ASN A 661 -13.87 12.66 22.15
C ASN A 661 -13.37 14.10 21.99
N VAL A 662 -12.36 14.47 22.77
CA VAL A 662 -11.62 15.73 22.68
C VAL A 662 -10.17 15.40 22.37
N PHE A 663 -9.62 16.00 21.32
CA PHE A 663 -8.25 15.83 20.88
C PHE A 663 -7.45 17.09 21.21
N PHE A 664 -6.24 16.92 21.73
CA PHE A 664 -5.28 17.99 21.98
C PHE A 664 -4.06 17.74 21.09
N ASN A 665 -3.78 18.67 20.17
CA ASN A 665 -2.53 18.78 19.44
C ASN A 665 -1.73 19.94 20.04
N PHE A 666 -0.48 19.70 20.41
CA PHE A 666 0.35 20.64 21.18
C PHE A 666 1.83 20.56 20.79
N SER A 667 2.59 21.65 20.98
CA SER A 667 4.03 21.73 20.66
C SER A 667 4.86 20.55 21.21
N GLN A 668 5.68 19.93 20.36
CA GLN A 668 6.53 18.76 20.68
C GLN A 668 7.56 18.96 21.80
N GLU A 669 7.84 20.20 22.23
CA GLU A 669 8.69 20.49 23.41
C GLU A 669 7.96 20.26 24.76
N LEU A 670 6.65 19.98 24.74
CA LEU A 670 5.80 19.76 25.93
C LEU A 670 5.54 18.27 26.17
N PHE A 671 5.48 17.87 27.44
CA PHE A 671 5.16 16.49 27.84
C PHE A 671 3.85 16.43 28.65
N PHE A 672 2.93 15.54 28.27
CA PHE A 672 1.71 15.28 29.06
C PHE A 672 2.05 14.64 30.42
N ILE A 673 1.57 15.24 31.51
CA ILE A 673 1.75 14.71 32.87
C ILE A 673 0.51 13.95 33.34
N LYS A 674 -0.66 14.62 33.32
CA LYS A 674 -1.94 14.03 33.76
C LYS A 674 -3.15 14.88 33.37
N MET A 675 -4.30 14.22 33.30
CA MET A 675 -5.62 14.88 33.41
C MET A 675 -5.99 15.08 34.89
N TRP A 676 -6.74 16.13 35.19
CA TRP A 676 -7.45 16.33 36.45
C TRP A 676 -8.89 16.77 36.19
N GLN A 677 -9.85 16.23 36.95
CA GLN A 677 -11.27 16.59 36.86
C GLN A 677 -11.80 16.94 38.25
N LYS A 678 -12.71 17.92 38.33
CA LYS A 678 -13.29 18.39 39.60
C LYS A 678 -14.38 17.46 40.14
N GLU A 679 -15.02 16.71 39.25
CA GLU A 679 -16.05 15.71 39.53
C GLU A 679 -15.76 14.48 38.65
N GLU A 680 -15.88 13.27 39.19
CA GLU A 680 -15.61 12.04 38.43
C GLU A 680 -16.78 11.68 37.50
N LYS A 681 -16.85 12.38 36.36
CA LYS A 681 -17.92 12.22 35.36
C LYS A 681 -17.62 11.22 34.24
N GLY A 682 -16.56 10.42 34.37
CA GLY A 682 -16.20 9.39 33.38
C GLY A 682 -15.48 9.95 32.15
N THR A 683 -14.63 10.96 32.32
CA THR A 683 -13.62 11.34 31.33
C THR A 683 -12.34 10.51 31.52
N SER A 684 -11.70 10.08 30.44
CA SER A 684 -10.41 9.37 30.45
C SER A 684 -9.55 9.80 29.26
N CYS A 685 -8.24 9.95 29.46
CA CYS A 685 -7.30 10.38 28.42
C CYS A 685 -6.20 9.35 28.17
N GLU A 686 -5.84 9.19 26.90
CA GLU A 686 -4.83 8.28 26.36
C GLU A 686 -3.92 9.07 25.41
N LEU A 687 -2.60 8.96 25.60
CA LEU A 687 -1.60 9.60 24.73
C LEU A 687 -1.35 8.69 23.53
N LEU A 688 -1.63 9.18 22.31
CA LEU A 688 -1.53 8.40 21.08
C LEU A 688 -0.16 8.61 20.41
N GLU A 689 0.27 9.87 20.33
CA GLU A 689 1.57 10.29 19.81
C GLU A 689 2.15 11.35 20.78
N SER A 690 3.43 11.69 20.67
CA SER A 690 4.13 12.57 21.65
C SER A 690 3.47 13.94 21.83
N ASP A 691 2.88 14.45 20.75
CA ASP A 691 2.19 15.73 20.58
C ASP A 691 0.66 15.58 20.44
N PHE A 692 0.11 14.36 20.58
CA PHE A 692 -1.31 14.08 20.35
C PHE A 692 -1.97 13.26 21.47
N LEU A 693 -2.81 13.93 22.26
CA LEU A 693 -3.57 13.35 23.37
C LEU A 693 -5.06 13.26 23.02
N LYS A 694 -5.65 12.07 23.20
CA LYS A 694 -7.09 11.82 23.04
C LYS A 694 -7.76 11.67 24.40
N CYS A 695 -8.82 12.41 24.65
CA CYS A 695 -9.67 12.32 25.85
C CYS A 695 -11.10 11.92 25.48
N SER A 696 -11.55 10.74 25.88
CA SER A 696 -12.95 10.32 25.76
C SER A 696 -13.76 10.89 26.93
N VAL A 697 -14.91 11.51 26.64
CA VAL A 697 -15.74 12.24 27.60
C VAL A 697 -17.11 11.56 27.78
N GLY A 698 -17.50 11.32 29.02
CA GLY A 698 -18.86 10.90 29.37
C GLY A 698 -19.22 9.50 28.89
N PHE A 699 -18.35 8.51 29.10
CA PHE A 699 -18.63 7.12 28.71
C PHE A 699 -19.95 6.59 29.32
N PRO A 700 -20.86 5.95 28.55
CA PRO A 700 -20.77 5.64 27.11
C PRO A 700 -21.36 6.70 26.16
N PHE A 701 -22.06 7.73 26.66
CA PHE A 701 -22.56 8.86 25.86
C PHE A 701 -22.73 10.14 26.71
N MET A 702 -22.41 11.27 26.10
CA MET A 702 -22.54 12.60 26.70
C MET A 702 -23.96 13.13 26.45
N ARG A 703 -24.77 13.18 27.52
CA ARG A 703 -26.20 13.52 27.43
C ARG A 703 -26.50 14.89 26.83
N SER A 704 -27.68 15.03 26.25
CA SER A 704 -28.28 16.33 25.89
C SER A 704 -28.25 17.31 27.06
N GLN A 705 -27.97 18.59 26.75
CA GLN A 705 -27.86 19.70 27.72
C GLN A 705 -26.84 19.49 28.85
N SER A 706 -25.85 18.60 28.67
CA SER A 706 -24.83 18.31 29.67
C SER A 706 -23.53 19.11 29.48
N LYS A 707 -22.77 19.26 30.57
CA LYS A 707 -21.51 20.02 30.61
C LYS A 707 -20.46 19.31 31.46
N TYR A 708 -19.26 19.19 30.92
CA TYR A 708 -18.10 18.53 31.52
C TYR A 708 -16.93 19.53 31.57
N GLU A 709 -16.17 19.54 32.66
CA GLU A 709 -15.02 20.44 32.86
C GLU A 709 -13.84 19.65 33.42
N PHE A 710 -12.70 19.68 32.71
CA PHE A 710 -11.48 18.97 33.08
C PHE A 710 -10.24 19.74 32.63
N SER A 711 -9.14 19.59 33.36
CA SER A 711 -7.87 20.24 33.06
C SER A 711 -6.80 19.24 32.67
N VAL A 712 -6.06 19.52 31.61
CA VAL A 712 -4.88 18.75 31.19
C VAL A 712 -3.63 19.50 31.62
N ILE A 713 -2.67 18.79 32.22
CA ILE A 713 -1.43 19.37 32.77
C ILE A 713 -0.23 18.87 31.97
N PHE A 714 0.58 19.81 31.49
CA PHE A 714 1.80 19.56 30.71
C PHE A 714 3.05 20.05 31.46
N ASP A 715 4.19 19.40 31.20
CA ASP A 715 5.51 19.82 31.68
C ASP A 715 6.11 20.86 30.72
N THR A 716 6.68 21.93 31.28
CA THR A 716 7.36 23.02 30.56
C THR A 716 8.86 23.08 30.89
N SER A 717 9.40 22.09 31.61
CA SER A 717 10.81 22.05 32.04
C SER A 717 11.80 21.72 30.91
N HIS A 718 11.29 21.23 29.77
CA HIS A 718 12.09 20.83 28.60
C HIS A 718 12.10 21.85 27.45
N LEU A 719 11.44 23.01 27.62
CA LEU A 719 11.39 24.05 26.59
C LEU A 719 12.79 24.62 26.33
N ILE A 720 13.23 24.53 25.07
CA ILE A 720 14.53 25.04 24.59
C ILE A 720 14.36 26.46 24.02
N GLY A 721 13.18 26.77 23.47
CA GLY A 721 12.86 28.10 22.93
C GLY A 721 13.16 28.27 21.44
N ASP A 722 13.11 27.19 20.65
CA ASP A 722 13.22 27.27 19.19
C ASP A 722 11.94 27.90 18.59
N GLN A 723 10.77 27.52 19.13
CA GLN A 723 9.47 28.09 18.76
C GLN A 723 9.23 29.50 19.35
N GLU A 724 8.54 30.38 18.60
CA GLU A 724 8.14 31.72 19.08
C GLU A 724 6.92 31.70 20.02
N SER A 725 6.09 30.66 19.93
CA SER A 725 4.90 30.43 20.77
C SER A 725 4.67 28.95 21.03
N LEU A 726 4.03 28.65 22.16
CA LEU A 726 3.36 27.37 22.37
C LEU A 726 1.95 27.47 21.82
N ASP A 727 1.58 26.55 20.94
CA ASP A 727 0.24 26.46 20.38
C ASP A 727 -0.44 25.18 20.85
N PHE A 728 -1.68 25.33 21.31
CA PHE A 728 -2.58 24.22 21.66
C PHE A 728 -3.81 24.32 20.77
N ILE A 729 -4.00 23.32 19.90
CA ILE A 729 -5.19 23.15 19.07
C ILE A 729 -6.02 22.05 19.72
N VAL A 730 -7.18 22.42 20.27
CA VAL A 730 -8.09 21.48 20.93
C VAL A 730 -9.37 21.37 20.10
N SER A 731 -9.69 20.17 19.64
CA SER A 731 -10.90 19.91 18.84
C SER A 731 -11.76 18.81 19.46
N THR A 732 -13.06 18.79 19.16
CA THR A 732 -13.95 17.72 19.61
C THR A 732 -14.76 17.12 18.46
N GLN A 733 -15.18 15.88 18.65
CA GLN A 733 -15.94 15.09 17.71
C GLN A 733 -16.75 14.04 18.48
N SER A 734 -17.98 13.78 18.03
CA SER A 734 -18.76 12.59 18.40
C SER A 734 -18.92 11.65 17.21
N GLY A 735 -19.46 10.45 17.45
CA GLY A 735 -19.90 9.54 16.39
C GLY A 735 -21.32 9.82 15.87
N ASN A 736 -22.00 10.87 16.35
CA ASN A 736 -23.27 11.35 15.81
C ASN A 736 -23.03 12.15 14.52
N VAL A 737 -24.11 12.43 13.79
CA VAL A 737 -24.11 13.52 12.81
C VAL A 737 -24.19 14.84 13.56
N GLU A 738 -23.47 15.85 13.08
CA GLU A 738 -23.52 17.22 13.58
C GLU A 738 -23.76 18.17 12.39
N ARG A 739 -24.45 19.29 12.64
CA ARG A 739 -24.86 20.21 11.56
C ARG A 739 -23.72 21.16 11.21
N ASN A 740 -23.50 21.41 9.91
CA ASN A 740 -22.46 22.31 9.42
C ASN A 740 -22.50 23.73 10.04
N GLU A 741 -23.64 24.13 10.62
CA GLU A 741 -23.82 25.41 11.32
C GLU A 741 -23.21 25.43 12.74
N SER A 742 -23.18 24.31 13.48
CA SER A 742 -22.60 24.23 14.84
C SER A 742 -21.11 23.91 14.87
N LEU A 743 -20.55 23.31 13.79
CA LEU A 743 -19.13 22.92 13.69
C LEU A 743 -18.09 24.03 13.97
N HIS A 744 -18.50 25.29 14.13
CA HIS A 744 -17.64 26.43 14.37
C HIS A 744 -17.12 26.58 15.81
N ASP A 745 -17.82 26.06 16.86
CA ASP A 745 -17.28 26.01 18.23
C ASP A 745 -16.73 24.64 18.67
N ASN A 746 -16.58 23.72 17.71
CA ASN A 746 -15.90 22.43 17.89
C ASN A 746 -14.35 22.51 17.91
N THR A 747 -13.75 23.68 17.66
CA THR A 747 -12.29 23.86 17.71
C THR A 747 -11.90 25.11 18.47
N LEU A 748 -10.91 24.97 19.37
CA LEU A 748 -10.37 26.00 20.23
C LEU A 748 -8.85 26.13 20.00
N TYR A 749 -8.40 27.35 19.74
CA TYR A 749 -6.99 27.69 19.58
C TYR A 749 -6.51 28.48 20.81
N LEU A 750 -5.44 28.03 21.46
CA LEU A 750 -4.81 28.70 22.59
C LEU A 750 -3.31 28.86 22.34
N THR A 751 -2.87 30.10 22.11
CA THR A 751 -1.47 30.46 21.82
C THR A 751 -0.83 31.18 23.00
N MET A 752 0.42 30.86 23.34
CA MET A 752 1.19 31.52 24.40
C MET A 752 2.59 31.91 23.89
N PRO A 753 2.91 33.22 23.73
CA PRO A 753 4.22 33.66 23.28
C PRO A 753 5.34 33.27 24.25
N LEU A 754 6.46 32.77 23.73
CA LEU A 754 7.66 32.42 24.51
C LEU A 754 8.67 33.57 24.50
N LYS A 755 9.30 33.83 25.65
CA LYS A 755 10.38 34.82 25.78
C LYS A 755 11.47 34.40 26.76
N HIS A 756 12.68 34.92 26.55
CA HIS A 756 13.77 34.87 27.53
C HIS A 756 13.60 36.05 28.51
N GLU A 757 13.24 35.78 29.76
CA GLU A 757 13.25 36.78 30.83
C GLU A 757 14.56 36.66 31.61
N VAL A 758 15.37 37.73 31.59
CA VAL A 758 16.77 37.72 32.02
C VAL A 758 17.09 38.81 33.03
N ASP A 759 18.04 38.50 33.93
CA ASP A 759 18.59 39.42 34.93
C ASP A 759 20.08 39.09 35.07
N THR A 760 20.97 40.04 34.71
CA THR A 760 22.41 39.81 34.62
C THR A 760 23.20 40.81 35.45
N ALA A 761 23.97 40.30 36.42
CA ALA A 761 24.86 41.09 37.25
C ALA A 761 26.32 40.93 36.82
N ILE A 762 27.12 42.00 36.93
CA ILE A 762 28.57 41.97 36.67
C ILE A 762 29.33 42.46 37.90
N THR A 763 30.25 41.63 38.39
CA THR A 763 31.23 42.00 39.42
C THR A 763 32.64 42.05 38.81
N GLY A 764 33.56 42.77 39.46
CA GLY A 764 34.90 43.01 38.92
C GLY A 764 35.95 43.16 40.01
N SER A 765 37.17 42.71 39.71
CA SER A 765 38.32 42.74 40.61
C SER A 765 39.63 42.97 39.83
N ILE A 766 40.68 43.36 40.53
CA ILE A 766 42.02 43.58 39.95
C ILE A 766 43.11 43.10 40.91
N SER A 767 44.20 42.54 40.37
CA SER A 767 45.42 42.25 41.09
C SER A 767 46.66 42.77 40.34
N PRO A 768 47.57 43.53 41.00
CA PRO A 768 47.43 44.12 42.34
C PRO A 768 46.46 45.31 42.36
N THR A 769 45.87 45.60 43.54
CA THR A 769 45.01 46.77 43.77
C THR A 769 45.79 48.08 43.96
N SER A 770 47.07 48.01 44.33
CA SER A 770 47.99 49.14 44.29
C SER A 770 49.45 48.70 44.10
N PHE A 771 50.27 49.61 43.56
CA PHE A 771 51.70 49.37 43.34
C PHE A 771 52.51 50.68 43.49
N ILE A 772 53.82 50.55 43.68
CA ILE A 772 54.75 51.68 43.90
C ILE A 772 55.70 51.80 42.70
N TYR A 773 55.88 53.00 42.14
CA TYR A 773 56.72 53.25 40.96
C TYR A 773 57.61 54.51 41.17
N GLY A 774 58.86 54.49 40.70
CA GLY A 774 59.78 55.61 40.96
C GLY A 774 61.21 55.37 40.48
N SER A 775 62.16 56.06 41.13
CA SER A 775 63.60 55.95 40.81
C SER A 775 64.28 54.77 41.51
N THR A 776 63.77 54.41 42.70
CA THR A 776 64.32 53.38 43.59
C THR A 776 63.22 52.36 43.87
N VAL A 777 63.03 51.44 42.93
CA VAL A 777 62.09 50.32 43.06
C VAL A 777 62.75 49.05 42.57
N ASP A 778 62.40 47.95 43.20
CA ASP A 778 62.83 46.59 42.89
C ASP A 778 62.37 46.19 41.46
N VAL A 779 63.31 46.20 40.52
CA VAL A 779 63.07 45.94 39.09
C VAL A 779 62.50 44.53 38.85
N SER A 780 62.76 43.57 39.75
CA SER A 780 62.27 42.19 39.61
C SER A 780 60.74 42.04 39.62
N LYS A 781 60.02 43.08 40.03
CA LYS A 781 58.55 43.12 40.09
C LYS A 781 57.90 43.72 38.83
N PHE A 782 58.72 44.23 37.91
CA PHE A 782 58.28 44.82 36.65
C PHE A 782 58.76 43.96 35.48
N ILE A 783 57.99 43.98 34.39
CA ILE A 783 58.41 43.40 33.12
C ILE A 783 59.16 44.49 32.37
N GLN A 784 60.46 44.28 32.09
CA GLN A 784 61.23 45.20 31.26
C GLN A 784 61.11 44.78 29.79
N MET A 785 60.76 45.72 28.92
CA MET A 785 60.85 45.57 27.46
C MET A 785 61.51 46.83 26.90
N GLU A 786 62.61 46.65 26.18
CA GLU A 786 63.46 47.76 25.70
C GLU A 786 63.88 48.67 26.90
N ASP A 787 63.79 49.98 26.74
CA ASP A 787 64.07 50.96 27.81
C ASP A 787 62.87 51.24 28.75
N CYS A 788 61.75 50.52 28.59
CA CYS A 788 60.51 50.74 29.36
C CYS A 788 60.27 49.66 30.44
N LEU A 789 59.88 50.09 31.65
CA LEU A 789 59.41 49.21 32.72
C LEU A 789 57.87 49.17 32.79
N PHE A 790 57.29 47.97 32.77
CA PHE A 790 55.85 47.74 32.80
C PHE A 790 55.40 47.03 34.07
N GLN A 791 54.32 47.52 34.68
CA GLN A 791 53.60 46.85 35.76
C GLN A 791 52.55 45.89 35.15
N PRO A 792 52.60 44.58 35.41
CA PRO A 792 51.50 43.68 35.08
C PRO A 792 50.28 43.94 35.96
N LEU A 793 49.09 43.94 35.34
CA LEU A 793 47.78 44.11 35.97
C LEU A 793 46.82 43.08 35.39
N ASN A 794 46.23 42.26 36.26
CA ASN A 794 45.20 41.29 35.89
C ASN A 794 43.85 41.79 36.40
N PHE A 795 42.89 42.01 35.49
CA PHE A 795 41.50 42.28 35.82
C PHE A 795 40.67 41.01 35.61
N THR A 796 39.79 40.69 36.55
CA THR A 796 38.85 39.56 36.46
C THR A 796 37.44 40.10 36.67
N PHE A 797 36.60 39.97 35.65
CA PHE A 797 35.17 40.31 35.71
C PHE A 797 34.34 39.02 35.71
N GLN A 798 33.42 38.88 36.65
CA GLN A 798 32.50 37.75 36.74
C GLN A 798 31.08 38.22 36.42
N VAL A 799 30.51 37.62 35.37
CA VAL A 799 29.13 37.82 34.92
C VAL A 799 28.28 36.68 35.48
N ILE A 800 27.10 36.99 36.02
CA ILE A 800 26.17 36.03 36.62
C ILE A 800 24.77 36.25 36.05
N ASN A 801 24.12 35.18 35.60
CA ASN A 801 22.70 35.20 35.21
C ASN A 801 21.82 34.75 36.41
N MET A 802 21.03 35.68 36.94
CA MET A 802 20.07 35.44 38.03
C MET A 802 18.63 35.25 37.51
N GLY A 803 18.40 35.45 36.21
CA GLY A 803 17.08 35.32 35.57
C GLY A 803 16.55 33.89 35.51
N PRO A 804 15.22 33.71 35.29
CA PRO A 804 14.63 32.39 35.07
C PRO A 804 15.05 31.74 33.73
N SER A 805 15.35 32.53 32.70
CA SER A 805 15.75 32.06 31.38
C SER A 805 17.26 32.08 31.18
N SER A 806 17.76 31.30 30.21
CA SER A 806 19.12 31.46 29.68
C SER A 806 19.25 32.79 28.92
N VAL A 807 20.41 33.42 29.02
CA VAL A 807 20.77 34.64 28.26
C VAL A 807 21.42 34.19 26.95
N PRO A 808 20.81 34.35 25.76
CA PRO A 808 21.30 33.74 24.53
C PRO A 808 22.60 34.39 24.00
N GLU A 809 22.72 35.71 24.10
CA GLU A 809 23.93 36.48 23.78
C GLU A 809 24.03 37.71 24.69
N LEU A 810 25.21 37.91 25.28
CA LEU A 810 25.52 39.07 26.11
C LEU A 810 26.80 39.76 25.61
N LEU A 811 26.73 41.07 25.41
CA LEU A 811 27.86 41.91 25.05
C LEU A 811 28.34 42.69 26.27
N VAL A 812 29.54 42.37 26.77
CA VAL A 812 30.21 43.09 27.86
C VAL A 812 31.21 44.09 27.28
N GLN A 813 31.12 45.35 27.70
CA GLN A 813 31.98 46.44 27.25
C GLN A 813 32.83 46.96 28.41
N ILE A 814 34.13 46.67 28.38
CA ILE A 814 35.11 47.08 29.40
C ILE A 814 35.84 48.34 28.89
N MET A 815 35.73 49.43 29.65
CA MET A 815 36.30 50.74 29.36
C MET A 815 37.48 51.03 30.29
N ILE A 816 38.68 51.11 29.72
CA ILE A 816 39.94 51.36 30.42
C ILE A 816 40.53 52.70 29.95
N PRO A 817 40.92 53.64 30.82
CA PRO A 817 41.51 54.91 30.39
C PRO A 817 42.85 54.71 29.67
N SER A 818 42.99 55.12 28.42
CA SER A 818 44.23 54.82 27.67
C SER A 818 45.34 55.86 27.91
N LYS A 819 45.00 57.11 28.24
CA LYS A 819 45.95 58.24 28.41
C LYS A 819 45.76 59.04 29.70
N LEU A 820 46.87 59.56 30.23
CA LEU A 820 46.92 60.46 31.40
C LEU A 820 46.47 61.90 31.09
N SER A 821 46.44 62.28 29.82
CA SER A 821 45.98 63.54 29.25
C SER A 821 45.58 63.34 27.79
N ALA A 822 44.74 64.21 27.22
CA ALA A 822 44.20 64.05 25.87
C ALA A 822 45.28 63.91 24.78
N SER A 823 46.41 64.62 24.92
CA SER A 823 47.55 64.63 23.99
C SER A 823 48.68 63.67 24.36
N GLY A 824 48.50 62.81 25.38
CA GLY A 824 49.56 61.93 25.88
C GLY A 824 49.92 60.75 24.96
N ALA A 825 50.89 59.95 25.41
CA ALA A 825 51.08 58.58 24.95
C ALA A 825 50.07 57.63 25.62
N ASP A 826 49.74 56.53 24.96
CA ASP A 826 48.92 55.45 25.52
C ASP A 826 49.76 54.63 26.51
N MET A 827 49.19 54.30 27.68
CA MET A 827 49.95 53.72 28.80
C MET A 827 49.73 52.22 29.05
N PHE A 828 48.69 51.64 28.46
CA PHE A 828 48.35 50.22 28.63
C PHE A 828 48.55 49.45 27.32
N LEU A 829 49.28 48.34 27.40
CA LEU A 829 49.38 47.32 26.37
C LEU A 829 48.55 46.10 26.80
N ILE A 830 47.59 45.67 25.97
CA ILE A 830 46.82 44.44 26.23
C ILE A 830 47.69 43.24 25.85
N GLN A 831 47.95 42.34 26.78
CA GLN A 831 48.71 41.11 26.52
C GLN A 831 47.80 39.98 26.05
N GLU A 832 46.71 39.74 26.78
CA GLU A 832 45.73 38.69 26.49
C GLU A 832 44.37 39.00 27.11
N THR A 833 43.32 38.42 26.53
CA THR A 833 41.95 38.40 27.03
C THR A 833 41.44 36.96 26.99
N VAL A 834 41.16 36.38 28.15
CA VAL A 834 40.72 34.98 28.30
C VAL A 834 39.30 34.97 28.85
N ILE A 835 38.45 34.09 28.32
CA ILE A 835 37.11 33.84 28.84
C ILE A 835 37.11 32.46 29.51
N GLY A 836 36.55 32.37 30.71
CA GLY A 836 36.43 31.13 31.46
C GLY A 836 35.44 30.17 30.79
N HIS A 837 35.95 29.02 30.33
CA HIS A 837 35.30 28.06 29.43
C HIS A 837 35.13 28.58 27.98
N GLU A 838 35.25 27.67 27.01
CA GLU A 838 35.20 27.95 25.57
C GLU A 838 33.79 28.42 25.14
N GLY A 839 33.55 29.74 25.17
CA GLY A 839 32.20 30.28 25.01
C GLY A 839 32.09 31.77 24.71
N GLY A 840 33.08 32.37 24.05
CA GLY A 840 32.99 33.78 23.65
C GLY A 840 34.25 34.31 22.97
N ASN A 841 34.26 35.60 22.63
CA ASN A 841 35.41 36.29 22.04
C ASN A 841 35.49 37.76 22.50
N CYS A 842 36.69 38.22 22.85
CA CYS A 842 36.99 39.61 23.22
C CYS A 842 37.76 40.33 22.11
N THR A 843 37.29 41.51 21.72
CA THR A 843 37.89 42.34 20.67
C THR A 843 38.23 43.73 21.21
N PHE A 844 39.34 44.31 20.75
CA PHE A 844 39.80 45.65 21.15
C PHE A 844 40.30 46.43 19.93
N HIS A 845 40.18 47.76 19.96
CA HIS A 845 40.29 48.55 18.73
C HIS A 845 41.70 48.61 18.13
N ARG A 846 42.73 48.80 18.97
CA ARG A 846 44.15 48.82 18.56
C ARG A 846 45.07 48.66 19.77
N ASN A 847 46.14 47.90 19.68
CA ASN A 847 47.23 47.93 20.68
C ASN A 847 48.24 49.04 20.31
N PRO A 848 48.78 49.81 21.27
CA PRO A 848 49.85 50.78 21.02
C PRO A 848 51.20 50.09 20.75
N GLN A 849 52.19 50.85 20.25
CA GLN A 849 53.58 50.38 20.23
C GLN A 849 54.11 50.24 21.66
N PRO A 850 54.97 49.24 21.95
CA PRO A 850 55.34 48.89 23.33
C PRO A 850 56.03 50.03 24.09
N CYS A 851 57.15 50.57 23.58
CA CYS A 851 57.91 51.63 24.24
C CYS A 851 57.95 52.92 23.39
N PHE A 852 56.95 53.80 23.55
CA PHE A 852 57.02 55.17 23.03
C PHE A 852 57.09 56.20 24.16
N ILE A 853 58.30 56.71 24.43
CA ILE A 853 58.53 57.80 25.38
C ILE A 853 58.69 59.10 24.58
N PRO A 854 57.71 60.04 24.60
CA PRO A 854 57.86 61.32 23.90
C PRO A 854 59.02 62.13 24.52
N GLN A 855 59.93 62.64 23.68
CA GLN A 855 61.11 63.39 24.13
C GLN A 855 60.80 64.89 24.34
N ASP A 856 60.27 65.22 25.52
CA ASP A 856 60.19 66.61 25.99
C ASP A 856 61.54 67.05 26.56
N ARG A 857 62.02 68.24 26.18
CA ARG A 857 63.25 68.83 26.77
C ARG A 857 62.97 69.34 28.19
N GLU A 858 63.28 68.55 29.20
CA GLU A 858 63.23 68.99 30.60
C GLU A 858 64.23 70.14 30.87
N ASN A 859 63.72 71.34 31.11
CA ASN A 859 64.51 72.45 31.64
C ASN A 859 64.79 72.22 33.13
N ILE A 860 66.06 72.29 33.55
CA ILE A 860 66.52 71.98 34.92
C ILE A 860 65.75 72.76 36.01
N PHE A 861 65.32 73.99 35.73
CA PHE A 861 64.49 74.79 36.63
C PHE A 861 63.11 74.16 36.90
N HIS A 862 62.48 73.50 35.91
CA HIS A 862 61.24 72.77 36.12
C HIS A 862 61.45 71.54 37.02
N THR A 863 62.57 70.83 36.91
CA THR A 863 62.86 69.67 37.77
C THR A 863 62.96 70.06 39.25
N ILE A 864 63.56 71.22 39.54
CA ILE A 864 63.66 71.79 40.90
C ILE A 864 62.29 72.28 41.39
N PHE A 865 61.53 73.01 40.55
CA PHE A 865 60.22 73.54 40.94
C PHE A 865 59.16 72.44 41.11
N ALA A 866 59.23 71.37 40.31
CA ALA A 866 58.38 70.18 40.43
C ALA A 866 58.56 69.47 41.78
N PHE A 867 59.81 69.38 42.28
CA PHE A 867 60.08 68.74 43.58
C PHE A 867 59.36 69.45 44.73
N PHE A 868 59.24 70.78 44.69
CA PHE A 868 58.49 71.57 45.67
C PHE A 868 56.97 71.63 45.42
N THR A 869 56.45 71.01 44.35
CA THR A 869 55.02 71.10 43.95
C THR A 869 54.32 69.75 43.72
N LYS A 870 55.00 68.60 43.77
CA LYS A 870 54.36 67.26 43.71
C LYS A 870 53.56 66.94 45.00
N SER A 871 52.32 67.40 45.10
CA SER A 871 51.39 67.04 46.18
C SER A 871 49.95 66.99 45.69
N GLY A 872 49.42 65.79 45.40
CA GLY A 872 48.03 65.62 44.96
C GLY A 872 47.69 64.23 44.40
N ARG A 873 46.42 63.82 44.55
CA ARG A 873 45.85 62.58 44.01
C ARG A 873 45.14 62.87 42.68
N LYS A 874 45.51 62.17 41.60
CA LYS A 874 44.94 62.35 40.26
C LYS A 874 44.04 61.17 39.90
N ILE A 875 42.74 61.42 39.75
CA ILE A 875 41.77 60.40 39.31
C ILE A 875 41.72 60.34 37.78
N VAL A 876 41.69 59.12 37.24
CA VAL A 876 41.59 58.80 35.81
C VAL A 876 40.41 57.84 35.59
N ASP A 877 39.34 58.36 35.01
CA ASP A 877 38.07 57.67 34.71
C ASP A 877 37.65 58.05 33.28
N CYS A 878 37.00 57.13 32.58
CA CYS A 878 36.53 57.30 31.20
C CYS A 878 35.30 58.20 31.07
N ASP A 879 34.50 58.28 32.12
CA ASP A 879 33.23 59.02 32.15
C ASP A 879 33.42 60.55 32.16
N ARG A 880 34.67 61.03 32.24
CA ARG A 880 35.01 62.45 32.24
C ARG A 880 35.38 62.94 30.85
N SER A 881 34.58 63.88 30.35
CA SER A 881 34.73 64.51 29.02
C SER A 881 36.18 64.90 28.68
N GLY A 882 36.61 64.50 27.47
CA GLY A 882 37.93 64.85 26.94
C GLY A 882 39.08 63.90 27.30
N ARG A 883 38.81 62.70 27.82
CA ARG A 883 39.84 61.65 28.02
C ARG A 883 39.60 60.46 27.08
N PRO A 884 40.61 59.98 26.33
CA PRO A 884 40.47 58.81 25.48
C PRO A 884 40.55 57.51 26.29
N CYS A 885 39.74 56.53 25.89
CA CYS A 885 39.67 55.23 26.53
C CYS A 885 39.74 54.09 25.51
N GLN A 886 40.39 53.01 25.93
CA GLN A 886 40.39 51.74 25.24
C GLN A 886 39.11 50.99 25.62
N ILE A 887 38.37 50.53 24.61
CA ILE A 887 37.16 49.72 24.80
C ILE A 887 37.48 48.28 24.36
N ILE A 888 37.30 47.34 25.28
CA ILE A 888 37.33 45.90 25.02
C ILE A 888 35.89 45.41 24.98
N LYS A 889 35.47 44.82 23.86
CA LYS A 889 34.14 44.28 23.63
C LYS A 889 34.19 42.75 23.65
N CYS A 890 33.66 42.15 24.71
CA CYS A 890 33.58 40.72 24.90
C CYS A 890 32.15 40.23 24.62
N LYS A 891 31.99 39.46 23.54
CA LYS A 891 30.75 38.73 23.25
C LYS A 891 30.80 37.39 23.96
N LEU A 892 29.85 37.16 24.86
CA LEU A 892 29.62 35.88 25.52
C LEU A 892 28.47 35.14 24.82
N ASN A 893 28.66 33.85 24.60
CA ASN A 893 27.62 32.93 24.15
C ASN A 893 26.65 32.62 25.31
N SER A 894 25.66 31.75 25.06
CA SER A 894 24.61 31.38 26.02
C SER A 894 25.11 31.16 27.45
N ILE A 895 24.50 31.87 28.40
CA ILE A 895 24.74 31.73 29.84
C ILE A 895 23.49 31.10 30.46
N ALA A 896 23.64 29.92 31.07
CA ALA A 896 22.55 29.23 31.73
C ALA A 896 22.08 29.96 33.00
N LYS A 897 20.92 29.57 33.54
CA LYS A 897 20.43 30.07 34.83
C LYS A 897 21.41 29.72 35.95
N GLU A 898 21.72 30.68 36.82
CA GLU A 898 22.68 30.57 37.93
C GLU A 898 24.13 30.27 37.51
N GLU A 899 24.43 30.27 36.20
CA GLU A 899 25.79 30.09 35.70
C GLU A 899 26.60 31.39 35.77
N THR A 900 27.92 31.27 36.03
CA THR A 900 28.84 32.40 36.05
C THR A 900 29.92 32.27 34.97
N ARG A 901 30.17 33.33 34.20
CA ARG A 901 31.26 33.43 33.22
C ARG A 901 32.30 34.46 33.67
N ASN A 902 33.57 34.07 33.64
CA ASN A 902 34.69 34.96 33.97
C ASN A 902 35.32 35.53 32.69
N ILE A 903 35.73 36.79 32.74
CA ILE A 903 36.52 37.48 31.71
C ILE A 903 37.79 37.98 32.39
N ASP A 904 38.91 37.35 32.07
CA ASP A 904 40.24 37.73 32.54
C ASP A 904 40.97 38.58 31.48
N VAL A 905 41.45 39.75 31.88
CA VAL A 905 42.17 40.70 31.01
C VAL A 905 43.53 40.98 31.62
N ARG A 906 44.61 40.61 30.92
CA ARG A 906 46.00 40.88 31.36
C ARG A 906 46.54 42.08 30.59
N LEU A 907 46.96 43.11 31.33
CA LEU A 907 47.50 44.36 30.80
C LEU A 907 48.88 44.67 31.37
N LEU A 908 49.69 45.35 30.58
CA LEU A 908 51.00 45.88 30.96
C LEU A 908 50.94 47.41 30.98
N LEU A 909 51.14 48.02 32.16
CA LEU A 909 51.09 49.47 32.38
C LEU A 909 52.50 50.06 32.36
N ASN A 910 52.80 50.91 31.37
CA ASN A 910 54.10 51.56 31.21
C ASN A 910 54.33 52.61 32.33
N THR A 911 55.31 52.35 33.19
CA THR A 911 55.57 53.17 34.38
C THR A 911 56.43 54.42 34.10
N GLU A 912 57.16 54.48 32.97
CA GLU A 912 57.94 55.68 32.60
C GLU A 912 57.03 56.86 32.28
N ILE A 913 55.86 56.59 31.69
CA ILE A 913 54.84 57.62 31.42
C ILE A 913 54.25 58.16 32.74
N LEU A 914 54.13 57.32 33.79
CA LEU A 914 53.66 57.74 35.11
C LEU A 914 54.67 58.63 35.85
N LYS A 915 55.99 58.46 35.63
CA LYS A 915 57.03 59.27 36.30
C LYS A 915 57.00 60.75 35.89
N LYS A 916 56.51 61.03 34.68
CA LYS A 916 56.34 62.39 34.14
C LYS A 916 55.22 63.20 34.81
N ASP A 917 54.25 62.54 35.46
CA ASP A 917 53.13 63.24 36.10
C ASP A 917 53.56 63.91 37.41
N SER A 918 52.91 65.03 37.78
CA SER A 918 53.20 65.75 39.03
C SER A 918 52.41 65.23 40.23
N ALA A 919 51.44 64.34 40.04
CA ALA A 919 50.74 63.67 41.12
C ALA A 919 51.67 62.79 41.98
N SER A 920 51.32 62.63 43.26
CA SER A 920 51.95 61.66 44.17
C SER A 920 51.23 60.31 44.18
N VAL A 921 49.92 60.32 43.85
CA VAL A 921 49.07 59.14 43.72
C VAL A 921 48.22 59.28 42.46
N ILE A 922 48.22 58.27 41.60
CA ILE A 922 47.34 58.21 40.41
C ILE A 922 46.35 57.07 40.61
N GLN A 923 45.06 57.40 40.67
CA GLN A 923 43.96 56.47 40.85
C GLN A 923 43.28 56.22 39.51
N PHE A 924 43.18 54.96 39.10
CA PHE A 924 42.54 54.56 37.85
C PHE A 924 41.18 53.91 38.14
N VAL A 925 40.20 54.22 37.28
CA VAL A 925 38.84 53.67 37.32
C VAL A 925 38.55 53.01 35.97
N THR A 926 38.37 51.70 36.01
CA THR A 926 37.90 50.87 34.90
C THR A 926 36.41 50.58 35.10
N ARG A 927 35.61 50.61 34.04
CA ARG A 927 34.17 50.32 34.09
C ARG A 927 33.83 49.18 33.13
N ALA A 928 33.01 48.23 33.55
CA ALA A 928 32.53 47.13 32.70
C ALA A 928 31.00 47.14 32.68
N LYS A 929 30.41 47.37 31.51
CA LYS A 929 28.97 47.42 31.30
C LYS A 929 28.48 46.16 30.60
N GLY A 930 27.43 45.54 31.13
CA GLY A 930 26.63 44.55 30.40
C GLY A 930 25.67 45.22 29.42
N THR A 931 25.40 44.56 28.29
CA THR A 931 24.31 44.89 27.36
C THR A 931 23.81 43.59 26.73
N VAL A 932 22.53 43.23 26.94
CA VAL A 932 21.93 42.05 26.32
C VAL A 932 21.69 42.32 24.83
N SER A 933 21.84 41.29 23.98
CA SER A 933 21.55 41.44 22.55
C SER A 933 20.05 41.70 22.32
N SER A 934 19.72 42.76 21.59
CA SER A 934 18.34 43.28 21.45
C SER A 934 17.50 42.49 20.44
N ASP A 935 17.39 41.17 20.60
CA ASP A 935 16.38 40.36 19.92
C ASP A 935 14.99 40.61 20.54
N ARG A 936 13.93 40.52 19.72
CA ARG A 936 12.52 40.76 20.14
C ARG A 936 12.01 39.73 21.16
N ARG A 937 12.72 38.61 21.31
CA ARG A 937 12.40 37.50 22.21
C ARG A 937 13.00 37.64 23.61
N THR A 938 13.90 38.59 23.85
CA THR A 938 14.51 38.81 25.18
C THR A 938 13.85 39.99 25.91
N VAL A 939 13.68 39.87 27.22
CA VAL A 939 13.12 40.90 28.11
C VAL A 939 13.94 40.96 29.40
N GLU A 940 14.47 42.13 29.71
CA GLU A 940 15.18 42.39 30.96
C GLU A 940 14.19 42.66 32.11
N VAL A 941 14.50 42.19 33.32
CA VAL A 941 13.66 42.41 34.50
C VAL A 941 13.68 43.89 34.92
N ALA A 942 12.51 44.52 34.92
CA ALA A 942 12.36 45.94 35.25
C ALA A 942 12.76 46.24 36.72
N GLY A 943 13.93 46.84 36.91
CA GLY A 943 14.47 47.24 38.22
C GLY A 943 15.62 46.39 38.76
N GLY A 944 16.31 45.62 37.90
CA GLY A 944 17.55 44.91 38.24
C GLY A 944 18.68 45.80 38.79
N LEU A 945 19.70 45.17 39.37
CA LEU A 945 20.90 45.88 39.85
C LEU A 945 21.69 46.49 38.67
N PRO A 946 22.46 47.58 38.90
CA PRO A 946 23.12 48.30 37.80
C PRO A 946 24.08 47.40 37.01
N GLU A 947 23.95 47.45 35.67
CA GLU A 947 24.75 46.71 34.68
C GLU A 947 26.26 47.04 34.71
N ASP A 948 26.63 48.11 35.42
CA ASP A 948 27.92 48.78 35.35
C ASP A 948 28.80 48.44 36.57
N SER A 949 29.72 47.49 36.40
CA SER A 949 30.74 47.16 37.40
C SER A 949 31.89 48.17 37.37
N THR A 950 32.38 48.60 38.54
CA THR A 950 33.50 49.57 38.63
C THR A 950 34.68 48.98 39.41
N VAL A 951 35.87 49.03 38.81
CA VAL A 951 37.11 48.46 39.36
C VAL A 951 38.16 49.56 39.45
N VAL A 952 38.86 49.63 40.59
CA VAL A 952 39.70 50.77 40.96
C VAL A 952 41.05 50.29 41.47
N PHE A 953 42.13 50.94 41.04
CA PHE A 953 43.49 50.67 41.52
C PHE A 953 44.35 51.94 41.60
N GLU A 954 45.46 51.88 42.35
CA GLU A 954 46.31 53.05 42.62
C GLU A 954 47.80 52.83 42.32
N ALA A 955 48.41 53.79 41.63
CA ALA A 955 49.85 53.90 41.42
C ALA A 955 50.44 54.96 42.37
N LEU A 956 51.40 54.56 43.19
CA LEU A 956 52.02 55.37 44.25
C LEU A 956 53.45 55.78 43.85
N HIS A 957 53.78 57.06 43.86
CA HIS A 957 55.08 57.52 43.35
C HIS A 957 56.19 57.54 44.43
N ASN A 958 57.26 56.75 44.26
CA ASN A 958 58.43 56.76 45.16
C ASN A 958 59.42 57.89 44.79
N LEU A 959 59.64 58.81 45.73
CA LEU A 959 60.40 60.05 45.57
C LEU A 959 61.59 60.10 46.55
N GLU A 960 62.75 59.64 46.10
CA GLU A 960 64.03 59.94 46.75
C GLU A 960 64.71 61.18 46.12
N PRO A 961 65.34 62.06 46.93
CA PRO A 961 66.01 63.24 46.41
C PRO A 961 67.31 62.86 45.69
N ARG A 962 67.38 63.11 44.37
CA ARG A 962 68.61 62.92 43.58
C ARG A 962 69.77 63.70 44.24
N GLY A 963 70.87 63.01 44.56
CA GLY A 963 71.96 63.55 45.41
C GLY A 963 72.59 64.87 44.94
N TYR A 964 72.54 65.19 43.65
CA TYR A 964 73.00 66.49 43.13
C TYR A 964 72.17 67.67 43.70
N VAL A 965 70.86 67.49 43.95
CA VAL A 965 69.98 68.51 44.55
C VAL A 965 70.39 68.76 45.99
N VAL A 966 70.69 67.69 46.75
CA VAL A 966 71.23 67.79 48.12
C VAL A 966 72.58 68.53 48.10
N GLY A 967 73.44 68.24 47.12
CA GLY A 967 74.70 68.96 46.89
C GLY A 967 74.50 70.46 46.65
N TRP A 968 73.53 70.87 45.83
CA TRP A 968 73.21 72.28 45.63
C TRP A 968 72.61 72.95 46.86
N ILE A 969 71.75 72.26 47.62
CA ILE A 969 71.21 72.77 48.91
C ILE A 969 72.35 73.02 49.90
N ILE A 970 73.31 72.10 50.00
CA ILE A 970 74.51 72.26 50.83
C ILE A 970 75.34 73.44 50.32
N ALA A 971 75.64 73.51 49.02
CA ALA A 971 76.48 74.56 48.43
C ALA A 971 75.87 75.96 48.61
N ILE A 972 74.56 76.13 48.40
CA ILE A 972 73.85 77.39 48.62
C ILE A 972 73.84 77.77 50.10
N SER A 973 73.57 76.81 51.00
CA SER A 973 73.62 77.05 52.45
C SER A 973 75.01 77.47 52.92
N LEU A 974 76.06 76.84 52.39
CA LEU A 974 77.46 77.17 52.69
C LEU A 974 77.85 78.55 52.13
N PHE A 975 77.39 78.91 50.93
CA PHE A 975 77.59 80.24 50.34
C PHE A 975 76.89 81.34 51.14
N VAL A 976 75.63 81.13 51.56
CA VAL A 976 74.89 82.05 52.44
C VAL A 976 75.56 82.15 53.82
N GLY A 977 76.03 81.02 54.38
CA GLY A 977 76.80 81.00 55.62
C GLY A 977 78.10 81.81 55.54
N ILE A 978 78.85 81.68 54.44
CA ILE A 978 80.04 82.49 54.15
C ILE A 978 79.68 83.96 53.96
N LEU A 979 78.57 84.28 53.30
CA LEU A 979 78.10 85.66 53.12
C LEU A 979 77.76 86.31 54.46
N ILE A 980 77.02 85.61 55.33
CA ILE A 980 76.70 86.05 56.69
C ILE A 980 77.98 86.18 57.53
N PHE A 981 78.92 85.23 57.43
CA PHE A 981 80.20 85.30 58.13
C PHE A 981 81.07 86.48 57.65
N LEU A 982 81.09 86.78 56.35
CA LEU A 982 81.77 87.96 55.79
C LEU A 982 81.11 89.26 56.26
N LEU A 983 79.77 89.32 56.30
CA LEU A 983 79.04 90.48 56.80
C LEU A 983 79.33 90.68 58.30
N LEU A 984 79.30 89.60 59.09
CA LEU A 984 79.75 89.59 60.50
C LEU A 984 81.21 90.02 60.63
N ALA A 985 82.13 89.55 59.78
CA ALA A 985 83.54 89.91 59.81
C ALA A 985 83.80 91.37 59.41
N VAL A 986 82.96 91.96 58.55
CA VAL A 986 82.99 93.39 58.19
C VAL A 986 82.37 94.26 59.28
N LEU A 987 81.29 93.79 59.93
CA LEU A 987 80.67 94.47 61.08
C LEU A 987 81.64 94.44 62.28
N LEU A 988 82.20 93.26 62.56
CA LEU A 988 83.35 93.07 63.46
C LEU A 988 84.62 93.75 62.95
N TRP A 989 84.73 94.25 61.70
CA TRP A 989 85.84 95.13 61.27
C TRP A 989 85.55 96.61 61.47
N LYS A 990 84.30 97.06 61.34
CA LYS A 990 83.94 98.37 61.90
C LYS A 990 84.06 98.41 63.43
N LEU A 991 84.18 97.24 64.06
CA LEU A 991 84.69 97.07 65.42
C LEU A 991 86.23 96.72 65.46
N GLY A 992 86.83 96.05 64.43
CA GLY A 992 88.28 95.98 63.98
C GLY A 992 88.99 94.70 63.30
N PHE A 993 88.91 94.32 61.95
CA PHE A 993 89.45 93.11 61.15
C PHE A 993 89.95 93.21 59.59
N PHE A 994 89.71 92.22 58.64
CA PHE A 994 90.63 91.73 57.49
C PHE A 994 90.11 91.43 55.98
N ARG A 995 90.95 90.93 54.96
CA ARG A 995 90.86 91.16 53.42
C ARG A 995 91.64 90.17 52.38
N ARG A 996 91.22 89.79 51.09
CA ARG A 996 91.97 89.16 49.83
C ARG A 996 91.09 88.60 48.59
N LYS A 997 91.46 87.76 47.52
CA LYS A 997 92.11 87.93 46.11
C LYS A 997 91.98 86.70 45.02
N TYR A 998 92.09 86.80 43.63
CA TYR A 998 92.48 85.78 42.46
C TYR A 998 91.75 85.65 41.00
N LYS A 999 92.06 84.69 40.02
CA LYS A 999 91.92 84.77 38.44
C LYS A 999 91.99 83.46 37.43
N GLU A 1000 91.39 83.44 36.17
CA GLU A 1000 91.75 82.83 34.74
C GLU A 1000 91.32 81.41 34.03
N ILE A 1001 91.26 81.24 32.61
CA ILE A 1001 91.37 80.00 31.61
C ILE A 1001 90.50 79.87 30.21
N ILE A 1002 90.73 78.91 29.19
CA ILE A 1002 90.41 78.78 27.64
C ILE A 1002 90.32 77.26 27.03
N GLU A 1003 90.00 76.68 25.77
CA GLU A 1003 89.08 76.72 24.49
C GLU A 1003 89.39 75.64 23.28
N ALA A 1004 88.51 75.14 22.28
CA ALA A 1004 88.77 74.57 20.81
C ALA A 1004 87.80 73.54 19.93
N GLU A 1005 87.87 73.46 18.53
CA GLU A 1005 87.72 72.38 17.37
C GLU A 1005 86.44 71.87 16.45
N LYS A 1006 86.55 70.99 15.34
CA LYS A 1006 85.67 70.88 14.03
C LYS A 1006 85.74 69.65 12.91
N ASN A 1007 84.72 69.32 12.00
CA ASN A 1007 84.69 68.85 10.48
C ASN A 1007 84.26 67.39 9.79
N ARG A 1008 83.51 67.29 8.60
CA ARG A 1008 83.64 66.41 7.26
C ARG A 1008 82.64 65.26 6.61
N LYS A 1009 82.44 65.17 5.21
CA LYS A 1009 81.95 64.11 4.12
C LYS A 1009 80.43 63.87 3.61
N ASP A 1010 80.06 62.85 2.71
CA ASP A 1010 78.95 62.87 1.62
C ASP A 1010 78.26 61.52 0.96
N SER A 1011 77.00 61.53 0.37
CA SER A 1011 76.21 60.66 -0.70
C SER A 1011 75.30 59.32 -0.54
N GLU A 1012 74.21 59.03 -1.38
CA GLU A 1012 73.21 57.83 -1.41
C GLU A 1012 72.21 57.60 -2.68
N GLU A 1013 71.67 56.36 -3.09
CA GLU A 1013 70.33 56.01 -3.85
C GLU A 1013 69.95 54.49 -4.34
N SER A 1014 68.62 54.05 -4.49
CA SER A 1014 67.93 53.13 -5.53
C SER A 1014 67.30 51.62 -5.40
N TRP A 1015 66.26 51.26 -6.25
CA TRP A 1015 65.53 50.00 -6.84
C TRP A 1015 65.01 48.61 -6.19
N ASN A 1016 63.67 48.31 -6.21
CA ASN A 1016 62.75 47.37 -7.03
C ASN A 1016 62.81 45.75 -7.24
N TRP A 1017 61.62 45.06 -7.45
CA TRP A 1017 61.16 43.70 -8.06
C TRP A 1017 61.43 42.20 -7.57
N VAL A 1018 60.50 41.24 -7.91
CA VAL A 1018 60.55 39.72 -8.13
C VAL A 1018 59.86 38.69 -7.16
N GLN A 1019 59.42 37.51 -7.68
CA GLN A 1019 58.76 36.33 -7.04
C GLN A 1019 59.21 34.96 -7.65
N LYS A 1020 59.54 33.91 -6.86
CA LYS A 1020 59.50 32.46 -7.27
C LYS A 1020 59.69 31.44 -6.10
N ASP A 1021 59.31 30.19 -6.37
CA ASP A 1021 59.33 28.88 -5.66
C ASP A 1021 60.32 28.56 -4.51
N GLN A 1022 59.92 27.51 -3.75
CA GLN A 1022 60.57 26.73 -2.67
C GLN A 1022 60.49 27.30 -1.24
#